data_AF-A0A1E4B330-F1
#
_entry.id   AF-A0A1E4B330-F1
#
_cell.length_a   1.000
_cell.length_b   1.000
_cell.length_c   1.000
_cell.angle_alpha   90.00
_cell.angle_beta   90.00
_cell.angle_gamma   90.00
#
_symmetry.space_group_name_H-M   'P 1'
#
loop_
_entity.id
_entity.type
_entity.pdbx_description
1 polymer ?
#
loop_
_entity_poly.entity_id
_entity_poly.type
_entity_poly.pdbx_seq_one_letter_code
_entity_poly.pdbx_strand_id
1 'polypeptide(L)'
;MLVLVLTFALGGLAISAIYMAGSTTILSKLYDRERDYRYAAEWALAVGKARLTTDTAFVLPDSLYRQVLNGATVSDAAGQPIPRVKVDLYAGIGGNSTGQYGRYVELVAVASDSSGARHVRRLELQAENFARFAMFTDSWSVGCYTTGEIVRGRAHSNANWQSCSGSPGPIYSDTVSAVTTVTGVAQYQTPGHRVPSAQRIPFPTVTKLAWMPGYASAANLAYTPPARVGSTGGSRMEFVAVDLDGDGTLTGPAEGYFRIFQARAGAGSNPWLTSSGSTPFVTGGTDTLFVRAGTASSSSTLSSYLNGANSVTKSMIQHQCGVFYMMGSPARPQFIPLAVHDTLDVRYKWLIDTLAIPTLGRPGTRANAVNYLKRTQPGTSGYATNAAALLKSGSAYTTGTPRCFPAGDPYLMPVERPGVLFAFPAATGNTVDVLPPESRHGGEDTTFTAVTKTGSWVTWPGYAGTFFTAATRRQATEEPYLWPVHRTQNLGSKGVIYVNGDIYLSGQFRGRATLYVSGDVDLIDDLTYVTNPASLPICQNLLGIITGNSIWIADNAINRPRYVDGTTSSSARFFDDNQDYFLHAVTLSGVSGSSSATFGVENLSAGPNAGRLCTPVPPYSAQTSGGCINQAGGVIEKRISATFAGGYTGFAENRVKDACLDVDSPPYFPLTGRYLDNEFYEIDPAQFNAMGVAQFYRRLQAGN
;
A
#
# COMPACT_ATOMS: atom_id res chain seq x y z
N MET A 1 28.37 87.09 -33.36
CA MET A 1 28.84 85.94 -32.56
C MET A 1 27.71 85.22 -31.83
N LEU A 2 26.92 85.91 -30.97
CA LEU A 2 25.84 85.30 -30.17
C LEU A 2 24.88 84.37 -30.95
N VAL A 3 24.37 84.83 -32.10
CA VAL A 3 23.46 84.06 -32.97
C VAL A 3 24.07 82.71 -33.39
N LEU A 4 25.36 82.70 -33.75
CA LEU A 4 26.03 81.51 -34.28
C LEU A 4 26.21 80.44 -33.18
N VAL A 5 26.51 80.86 -31.96
CA VAL A 5 26.56 79.96 -30.78
C VAL A 5 25.17 79.38 -30.48
N LEU A 6 24.12 80.20 -30.56
CA LEU A 6 22.74 79.75 -30.33
C LEU A 6 22.28 78.71 -31.37
N THR A 7 22.61 78.90 -32.66
CA THR A 7 22.27 77.94 -33.71
C THR A 7 22.99 76.60 -33.53
N PHE A 8 24.27 76.61 -33.14
CA PHE A 8 24.99 75.36 -32.81
C PHE A 8 24.43 74.66 -31.57
N ALA A 9 24.04 75.40 -30.53
CA ALA A 9 23.41 74.83 -29.34
C ALA A 9 22.04 74.20 -29.66
N LEU A 10 21.19 74.89 -30.45
CA LEU A 10 19.90 74.35 -30.90
C LEU A 10 20.07 73.14 -31.84
N GLY A 11 21.07 73.16 -32.72
CA GLY A 11 21.42 72.01 -33.56
C GLY A 11 21.86 70.79 -32.74
N GLY A 12 22.71 71.00 -31.72
CA GLY A 12 23.13 69.94 -30.80
C GLY A 12 21.98 69.35 -29.98
N LEU A 13 21.06 70.20 -29.50
CA LEU A 13 19.84 69.75 -28.82
C LEU A 13 18.89 68.99 -29.74
N ALA A 14 18.70 69.44 -30.99
CA ALA A 14 17.88 68.75 -31.98
C ALA A 14 18.44 67.38 -32.35
N ILE A 15 19.76 67.27 -32.58
CA ILE A 15 20.44 65.99 -32.84
C ILE A 15 20.31 65.05 -31.64
N SER A 16 20.48 65.57 -30.41
CA SER A 16 20.31 64.80 -29.18
C SER A 16 18.88 64.27 -29.01
N ALA A 17 17.88 65.11 -29.29
CA ALA A 17 16.47 64.73 -29.24
C ALA A 17 16.11 63.66 -30.29
N ILE A 18 16.64 63.78 -31.52
CA ILE A 18 16.48 62.76 -32.57
C ILE A 18 17.15 61.45 -32.15
N TYR A 19 18.33 61.50 -31.54
CA TYR A 19 19.03 60.29 -31.08
C TYR A 19 18.29 59.59 -29.93
N MET A 20 17.77 60.36 -28.97
CA MET A 20 16.94 59.81 -27.87
C MET A 20 15.62 59.23 -28.40
N ALA A 21 14.89 59.94 -29.26
CA ALA A 21 13.63 59.47 -29.84
C ALA A 21 13.80 58.27 -30.79
N GLY A 22 14.90 58.22 -31.54
CA GLY A 22 15.30 57.05 -32.32
C GLY A 22 15.60 55.85 -31.41
N SER A 23 16.36 56.08 -30.33
CA SER A 23 16.71 55.04 -29.36
C SER A 23 15.47 54.46 -28.66
N THR A 24 14.53 55.28 -28.19
CA THR A 24 13.29 54.80 -27.56
C THR A 24 12.40 54.04 -28.56
N THR A 25 12.32 54.48 -29.81
CA THR A 25 11.57 53.77 -30.86
C THR A 25 12.18 52.40 -31.20
N ILE A 26 13.51 52.29 -31.19
CA ILE A 26 14.22 51.03 -31.40
C ILE A 26 14.04 50.10 -30.18
N LEU A 27 14.19 50.62 -28.97
CA LEU A 27 13.97 49.87 -27.72
C LEU A 27 12.54 49.32 -27.61
N SER A 28 11.51 50.14 -27.88
CA SER A 28 10.11 49.66 -27.90
C SER A 28 9.94 48.50 -28.88
N LYS A 29 10.41 48.67 -30.13
CA LYS A 29 10.32 47.61 -31.14
C LYS A 29 11.10 46.34 -30.80
N LEU A 30 12.16 46.44 -30.00
CA LEU A 30 12.88 45.27 -29.50
C LEU A 30 12.08 44.56 -28.39
N TYR A 31 11.53 45.29 -27.43
CA TYR A 31 10.68 44.71 -26.37
C TYR A 31 9.38 44.10 -26.89
N ASP A 32 8.70 44.77 -27.82
CA ASP A 32 7.50 44.25 -28.49
C ASP A 32 7.81 42.92 -29.19
N ARG A 33 8.96 42.85 -29.87
CA ARG A 33 9.42 41.68 -30.60
C ARG A 33 9.88 40.52 -29.69
N GLU A 34 10.55 40.84 -28.59
CA GLU A 34 10.92 39.86 -27.55
C GLU A 34 9.67 39.22 -26.92
N ARG A 35 8.68 40.06 -26.61
CA ARG A 35 7.35 39.66 -26.13
C ARG A 35 6.64 38.75 -27.14
N ASP A 36 6.65 39.08 -28.43
CA ASP A 36 6.09 38.23 -29.49
C ASP A 36 6.77 36.86 -29.55
N TYR A 37 8.11 36.79 -29.46
CA TYR A 37 8.82 35.51 -29.44
C TYR A 37 8.48 34.68 -28.20
N ARG A 38 8.37 35.32 -27.03
CA ARG A 38 7.98 34.65 -25.77
C ARG A 38 6.59 34.03 -25.87
N TYR A 39 5.59 34.77 -26.35
CA TYR A 39 4.24 34.24 -26.52
C TYR A 39 4.16 33.17 -27.61
N ALA A 40 4.92 33.31 -28.70
CA ALA A 40 5.00 32.30 -29.74
C ALA A 40 5.59 30.97 -29.22
N ALA A 41 6.61 31.05 -28.34
CA ALA A 41 7.15 29.88 -27.66
C ALA A 41 6.17 29.29 -26.64
N GLU A 42 5.51 30.11 -25.80
CA GLU A 42 4.47 29.66 -24.86
C GLU A 42 3.31 28.94 -25.58
N TRP A 43 2.83 29.50 -26.70
CA TRP A 43 1.81 28.88 -27.55
C TRP A 43 2.26 27.51 -28.07
N ALA A 44 3.48 27.39 -28.58
CA ALA A 44 4.00 26.12 -29.08
C ALA A 44 4.16 25.08 -27.96
N LEU A 45 4.64 25.47 -26.78
CA LEU A 45 4.70 24.59 -25.61
C LEU A 45 3.30 24.07 -25.22
N ALA A 46 2.29 24.95 -25.21
CA ALA A 46 0.91 24.56 -24.94
C ALA A 46 0.34 23.59 -26.00
N VAL A 47 0.59 23.84 -27.29
CA VAL A 47 0.24 22.93 -28.40
C VAL A 47 0.94 21.58 -28.25
N GLY A 48 2.22 21.58 -27.86
CA GLY A 48 3.00 20.36 -27.59
C GLY A 48 2.41 19.51 -26.47
N LYS A 49 2.12 20.15 -25.32
CA LYS A 49 1.50 19.49 -24.16
C LYS A 49 0.11 18.95 -24.49
N ALA A 50 -0.71 19.75 -25.20
CA ALA A 50 -2.03 19.33 -25.65
C ALA A 50 -1.94 18.08 -26.53
N ARG A 51 -1.04 18.07 -27.52
CA ARG A 51 -0.80 16.90 -28.38
C ARG A 51 -0.33 15.68 -27.57
N LEU A 52 0.67 15.83 -26.71
CA LEU A 52 1.16 14.75 -25.83
C LEU A 52 0.06 14.12 -24.96
N THR A 53 -0.94 14.90 -24.56
CA THR A 53 -2.02 14.47 -23.65
C THR A 53 -3.24 13.92 -24.39
N THR A 54 -3.40 14.21 -25.68
CA THR A 54 -4.60 13.85 -26.48
C THR A 54 -4.32 12.85 -27.60
N ASP A 55 -3.16 12.91 -28.24
CA ASP A 55 -2.76 12.07 -29.37
C ASP A 55 -2.16 10.76 -28.83
N THR A 56 -2.99 9.75 -28.61
CA THR A 56 -2.57 8.43 -28.09
C THR A 56 -1.66 7.65 -29.05
N ALA A 57 -1.54 8.08 -30.32
CA ALA A 57 -0.60 7.55 -31.30
C ALA A 57 0.76 8.30 -31.29
N PHE A 58 0.86 9.43 -30.58
CA PHE A 58 2.09 10.20 -30.46
C PHE A 58 3.07 9.57 -29.46
N VAL A 59 3.76 8.53 -29.92
CA VAL A 59 4.87 7.93 -29.17
C VAL A 59 6.13 8.82 -29.28
N LEU A 60 6.75 9.09 -28.13
CA LEU A 60 8.08 9.69 -28.03
C LEU A 60 9.16 8.62 -28.15
N PRO A 61 10.28 8.89 -28.85
CA PRO A 61 11.38 7.94 -28.94
C PRO A 61 12.09 7.79 -27.59
N ASP A 62 12.56 6.58 -27.29
CA ASP A 62 13.26 6.27 -26.03
C ASP A 62 14.69 6.86 -25.95
N SER A 63 15.16 7.47 -27.04
CA SER A 63 16.40 8.24 -27.12
C SER A 63 16.19 9.48 -28.00
N LEU A 64 16.94 10.56 -27.73
CA LEU A 64 16.86 11.83 -28.46
C LEU A 64 15.45 12.48 -28.40
N TYR A 65 14.96 12.98 -29.53
CA TYR A 65 13.76 13.81 -29.64
C TYR A 65 13.01 13.55 -30.96
N ARG A 66 11.77 14.01 -31.01
CA ARG A 66 10.90 14.07 -32.18
C ARG A 66 10.49 15.54 -32.39
N GLN A 67 10.65 16.04 -33.61
CA GLN A 67 10.13 17.37 -33.96
C GLN A 67 8.60 17.29 -34.13
N VAL A 68 7.89 18.18 -33.43
CA VAL A 68 6.42 18.26 -33.37
C VAL A 68 5.88 19.35 -34.29
N LEU A 69 6.58 20.49 -34.33
CA LEU A 69 6.33 21.62 -35.24
C LEU A 69 7.64 21.99 -35.95
N ASN A 70 7.53 22.33 -37.23
CA ASN A 70 8.65 22.72 -38.08
C ASN A 70 8.30 24.02 -38.82
N GLY A 71 8.96 25.12 -38.47
CA GLY A 71 8.77 26.43 -39.08
C GLY A 71 7.33 26.98 -39.00
N ALA A 72 6.55 26.59 -38.00
CA ALA A 72 5.13 26.91 -37.90
C ALA A 72 4.90 28.43 -37.66
N THR A 73 3.89 29.00 -38.32
CA THR A 73 3.47 30.39 -38.13
C THR A 73 2.44 30.49 -37.02
N VAL A 74 2.62 31.44 -36.10
CA VAL A 74 1.62 31.79 -35.08
C VAL A 74 0.68 32.86 -35.63
N SER A 75 -0.63 32.75 -35.39
CA SER A 75 -1.61 33.77 -35.79
C SER A 75 -2.09 34.61 -34.60
N ASP A 76 -2.48 35.84 -34.88
CA ASP A 76 -3.14 36.74 -33.93
C ASP A 76 -4.64 36.41 -33.76
N ALA A 77 -5.34 37.21 -32.95
CA ALA A 77 -6.79 37.06 -32.70
C ALA A 77 -7.68 37.32 -33.93
N ALA A 78 -7.16 37.96 -34.99
CA ALA A 78 -7.83 38.14 -36.28
C ALA A 78 -7.46 37.03 -37.29
N GLY A 79 -6.71 36.01 -36.86
CA GLY A 79 -6.23 34.91 -37.69
C GLY A 79 -5.03 35.26 -38.57
N GLN A 80 -4.51 36.49 -38.53
CA GLN A 80 -3.39 36.91 -39.37
C GLN A 80 -2.07 36.38 -38.79
N PRO A 81 -1.14 35.88 -39.63
CA PRO A 81 0.14 35.39 -39.14
C PRO A 81 0.98 36.53 -38.57
N ILE A 82 1.49 36.37 -37.34
CA ILE A 82 2.38 37.32 -36.68
C ILE A 82 3.63 37.51 -37.56
N PRO A 83 3.90 38.72 -38.08
CA PRO A 83 4.93 38.90 -39.09
C PRO A 83 6.32 38.49 -38.61
N ARG A 84 6.98 37.66 -39.43
CA ARG A 84 8.39 37.22 -39.25
C ARG A 84 8.64 36.31 -38.04
N VAL A 85 7.62 35.83 -37.32
CA VAL A 85 7.79 34.84 -36.25
C VAL A 85 7.50 33.44 -36.78
N LYS A 86 8.46 32.52 -36.61
CA LYS A 86 8.31 31.08 -36.85
C LYS A 86 8.66 30.30 -35.59
N VAL A 87 8.01 29.18 -35.36
CA VAL A 87 8.28 28.34 -34.20
C VAL A 87 8.55 26.89 -34.60
N ASP A 88 9.68 26.39 -34.11
CA ASP A 88 9.97 24.95 -34.06
C ASP A 88 9.63 24.43 -32.66
N LEU A 89 9.14 23.20 -32.60
CA LEU A 89 8.88 22.51 -31.34
C LEU A 89 9.47 21.11 -31.38
N TYR A 90 10.24 20.76 -30.36
CA TYR A 90 10.84 19.45 -30.16
C TYR A 90 10.28 18.82 -28.88
N ALA A 91 10.14 17.50 -28.87
CA ALA A 91 9.67 16.71 -27.73
C ALA A 91 10.52 15.45 -27.56
N GLY A 92 10.92 15.11 -26.34
CA GLY A 92 11.73 13.91 -26.04
C GLY A 92 11.61 13.51 -24.58
N ILE A 93 12.24 12.41 -24.17
CA ILE A 93 12.27 11.96 -22.77
C ILE A 93 13.44 12.65 -22.06
N GLY A 94 13.20 13.14 -20.84
CA GLY A 94 14.22 13.64 -19.92
C GLY A 94 14.56 12.61 -18.83
N GLY A 95 15.79 12.66 -18.32
CA GLY A 95 16.28 11.77 -17.28
C GLY A 95 16.29 10.28 -17.65
N ASN A 96 16.19 9.42 -16.62
CA ASN A 96 16.24 7.97 -16.77
C ASN A 96 14.96 7.42 -17.44
N SER A 97 15.08 7.05 -18.72
CA SER A 97 13.98 6.53 -19.55
C SER A 97 13.33 5.24 -19.02
N THR A 98 13.96 4.53 -18.07
CA THR A 98 13.40 3.28 -17.52
C THR A 98 12.17 3.51 -16.62
N GLY A 99 11.95 4.71 -16.09
CA GLY A 99 10.77 5.01 -15.26
C GLY A 99 10.89 4.60 -13.78
N GLN A 100 12.11 4.33 -13.28
CA GLN A 100 12.34 3.90 -11.89
C GLN A 100 11.88 4.94 -10.85
N TYR A 101 11.87 6.23 -11.19
CA TYR A 101 11.48 7.36 -10.32
C TYR A 101 10.51 8.30 -11.05
N GLY A 102 9.56 7.71 -11.80
CA GLY A 102 8.74 8.45 -12.77
C GLY A 102 9.44 8.67 -14.11
N ARG A 103 8.72 9.29 -15.06
CA ARG A 103 9.20 9.58 -16.43
C ARG A 103 8.95 11.06 -16.73
N TYR A 104 9.98 11.75 -17.22
CA TYR A 104 9.92 13.17 -17.56
C TYR A 104 9.92 13.34 -19.09
N VAL A 105 9.25 14.36 -19.58
CA VAL A 105 9.13 14.70 -20.99
C VAL A 105 9.50 16.16 -21.20
N GLU A 106 10.35 16.39 -22.19
CA GLU A 106 11.03 17.65 -22.43
C GLU A 106 10.51 18.28 -23.69
N LEU A 107 9.71 19.34 -23.55
CA LEU A 107 9.27 20.18 -24.65
C LEU A 107 10.23 21.36 -24.80
N VAL A 108 10.79 21.55 -26.00
CA VAL A 108 11.65 22.70 -26.31
C VAL A 108 11.05 23.44 -27.49
N ALA A 109 10.59 24.67 -27.24
CA ALA A 109 10.11 25.58 -28.28
C ALA A 109 11.21 26.57 -28.66
N VAL A 110 11.42 26.76 -29.95
CA VAL A 110 12.36 27.72 -30.54
C VAL A 110 11.56 28.69 -31.39
N ALA A 111 11.24 29.86 -30.84
CA ALA A 111 10.72 30.97 -31.63
C ALA A 111 11.89 31.66 -32.33
N SER A 112 11.76 31.93 -33.63
CA SER A 112 12.84 32.48 -34.46
C SER A 112 12.30 33.39 -35.56
N ASP A 113 13.20 34.18 -36.16
CA ASP A 113 12.90 34.98 -37.35
C ASP A 113 13.91 34.78 -38.49
N SER A 114 13.66 35.45 -39.61
CA SER A 114 14.53 35.47 -40.78
C SER A 114 15.79 36.34 -40.63
N SER A 115 15.97 37.07 -39.52
CA SER A 115 17.17 37.87 -39.24
C SER A 115 18.16 37.19 -38.28
N GLY A 116 17.77 36.03 -37.71
CA GLY A 116 18.59 35.24 -36.80
C GLY A 116 18.28 35.47 -35.32
N ALA A 117 17.34 36.35 -34.98
CA ALA A 117 16.85 36.52 -33.62
C ALA A 117 16.06 35.27 -33.19
N ARG A 118 16.27 34.82 -31.95
CA ARG A 118 15.67 33.60 -31.39
C ARG A 118 15.35 33.76 -29.91
N HIS A 119 14.32 33.05 -29.47
CA HIS A 119 14.01 32.80 -28.06
C HIS A 119 13.78 31.28 -27.90
N VAL A 120 14.43 30.68 -26.91
CA VAL A 120 14.34 29.24 -26.65
C VAL A 120 13.79 29.02 -25.25
N ARG A 121 12.71 28.25 -25.14
CA ARG A 121 12.09 27.92 -23.86
C ARG A 121 11.82 26.43 -23.75
N ARG A 122 12.18 25.87 -22.59
CA ARG A 122 11.95 24.48 -22.20
C ARG A 122 10.77 24.43 -21.21
N LEU A 123 9.91 23.44 -21.37
CA LEU A 123 8.94 23.00 -20.37
C LEU A 123 9.23 21.54 -20.08
N GLU A 124 9.57 21.26 -18.83
CA GLU A 124 9.67 19.91 -18.32
C GLU A 124 8.27 19.47 -17.84
N LEU A 125 7.82 18.33 -18.36
CA LEU A 125 6.56 17.71 -18.05
C LEU A 125 6.79 16.43 -17.24
N GLN A 126 6.18 16.31 -16.07
CA GLN A 126 6.17 15.06 -15.33
C GLN A 126 5.01 14.18 -15.82
N ALA A 127 5.29 12.94 -16.21
CA ALA A 127 4.24 11.99 -16.53
C ALA A 127 3.44 11.65 -15.26
N GLU A 128 2.13 11.86 -15.31
CA GLU A 128 1.25 11.52 -14.19
C GLU A 128 1.19 9.99 -14.05
N ASN A 129 1.41 9.53 -12.82
CA ASN A 129 1.30 8.13 -12.43
C ASN A 129 -0.09 7.86 -11.82
N PHE A 130 -0.52 6.60 -11.85
CA PHE A 130 -1.76 6.17 -11.20
C PHE A 130 -1.72 6.32 -9.67
N ALA A 131 -0.54 6.35 -9.07
CA ALA A 131 -0.37 6.50 -7.62
C ALA A 131 -0.79 7.88 -7.08
N ARG A 132 -0.99 8.90 -7.91
CA ARG A 132 -1.51 10.22 -7.48
C ARG A 132 -2.98 10.23 -7.08
N PHE A 133 -3.74 9.18 -7.41
CA PHE A 133 -5.14 9.08 -7.04
C PHE A 133 -5.28 8.43 -5.67
N ALA A 134 -6.04 9.06 -4.76
CA ALA A 134 -6.53 8.39 -3.57
C ALA A 134 -7.53 7.28 -3.96
N MET A 135 -8.29 7.52 -5.04
CA MET A 135 -9.21 6.55 -5.63
C MET A 135 -9.31 6.68 -7.15
N PHE A 136 -9.18 5.57 -7.86
CA PHE A 136 -9.41 5.46 -9.29
C PHE A 136 -10.20 4.19 -9.62
N THR A 137 -11.21 4.30 -10.48
CA THR A 137 -11.89 3.11 -11.02
C THR A 137 -12.13 3.18 -12.54
N ASP A 138 -11.86 2.10 -13.27
CA ASP A 138 -12.13 2.01 -14.71
C ASP A 138 -13.61 1.74 -15.03
N SER A 139 -14.36 1.14 -14.11
CA SER A 139 -15.79 0.83 -14.28
C SER A 139 -16.56 0.77 -12.97
N TRP A 140 -17.80 1.26 -12.97
CA TRP A 140 -18.64 1.33 -11.77
C TRP A 140 -19.53 0.07 -11.64
N SER A 141 -19.57 -0.59 -10.48
CA SER A 141 -20.55 -1.66 -10.18
C SER A 141 -21.87 -1.09 -9.67
N VAL A 142 -22.83 -1.94 -9.31
CA VAL A 142 -23.90 -1.51 -8.40
C VAL A 142 -23.26 -1.20 -7.04
N GLY A 143 -23.46 0.01 -6.51
CA GLY A 143 -22.87 0.49 -5.26
C GLY A 143 -22.79 2.01 -5.21
N CYS A 144 -22.70 2.58 -4.01
CA CYS A 144 -22.50 4.01 -3.80
C CYS A 144 -21.74 4.26 -2.49
N TYR A 145 -20.94 5.32 -2.44
CA TYR A 145 -20.29 5.79 -1.23
C TYR A 145 -21.29 6.38 -0.24
N THR A 146 -21.18 6.06 1.04
CA THR A 146 -22.17 6.40 2.09
C THR A 146 -21.56 7.13 3.29
N THR A 147 -22.41 7.49 4.26
CA THR A 147 -22.01 8.12 5.52
C THR A 147 -20.97 7.27 6.26
N GLY A 148 -19.84 7.90 6.59
CA GLY A 148 -18.72 7.26 7.29
C GLY A 148 -17.54 6.86 6.40
N GLU A 149 -17.69 6.96 5.08
CA GLU A 149 -16.59 6.77 4.13
C GLU A 149 -15.92 8.11 3.78
N ILE A 150 -14.60 8.09 3.63
CA ILE A 150 -13.76 9.28 3.47
C ILE A 150 -12.66 9.00 2.44
N VAL A 151 -12.56 9.88 1.44
CA VAL A 151 -11.45 9.88 0.47
C VAL A 151 -10.74 11.23 0.52
N ARG A 152 -9.50 11.24 1.04
CA ARG A 152 -8.65 12.43 1.11
C ARG A 152 -7.60 12.42 0.00
N GLY A 153 -7.91 13.12 -1.09
CA GLY A 153 -7.08 13.20 -2.30
C GLY A 153 -7.88 12.92 -3.56
N ARG A 154 -7.27 13.18 -4.72
CA ARG A 154 -7.91 13.12 -6.04
C ARG A 154 -8.62 11.79 -6.30
N ALA A 155 -9.85 11.88 -6.78
CA ALA A 155 -10.71 10.78 -7.14
C ALA A 155 -11.13 10.83 -8.62
N HIS A 156 -11.10 9.69 -9.32
CA HIS A 156 -11.54 9.58 -10.72
C HIS A 156 -12.31 8.28 -11.01
N SER A 157 -13.34 8.39 -11.85
CA SER A 157 -14.01 7.26 -12.47
C SER A 157 -14.05 7.41 -13.99
N ASN A 158 -13.63 6.38 -14.71
CA ASN A 158 -13.84 6.29 -16.16
C ASN A 158 -15.30 6.02 -16.57
N ALA A 159 -16.18 5.86 -15.58
CA ALA A 159 -17.63 5.70 -15.75
C ALA A 159 -18.34 6.84 -14.97
N ASN A 160 -19.37 6.50 -14.21
CA ASN A 160 -20.04 7.34 -13.23
C ASN A 160 -19.33 7.29 -11.88
N TRP A 161 -19.60 8.26 -11.01
CA TRP A 161 -19.23 8.27 -9.60
C TRP A 161 -20.48 8.47 -8.74
N GLN A 162 -20.78 7.56 -7.82
CA GLN A 162 -22.03 7.57 -7.05
C GLN A 162 -21.76 7.67 -5.55
N SER A 163 -22.33 8.70 -4.94
CA SER A 163 -22.59 8.74 -3.49
C SER A 163 -24.06 8.38 -3.26
N CYS A 164 -24.38 7.84 -2.09
CA CYS A 164 -25.75 7.47 -1.74
C CYS A 164 -26.60 8.73 -1.47
N SER A 165 -27.91 8.58 -1.34
CA SER A 165 -28.84 9.69 -1.06
C SER A 165 -28.91 10.09 0.43
N GLY A 166 -28.27 9.33 1.33
CA GLY A 166 -28.25 9.59 2.76
C GLY A 166 -27.36 10.79 3.14
N SER A 167 -27.84 11.61 4.08
CA SER A 167 -27.07 12.69 4.71
C SER A 167 -26.40 12.16 6.01
N PRO A 168 -25.19 12.62 6.38
CA PRO A 168 -24.34 13.60 5.70
C PRO A 168 -23.68 13.11 4.40
N GLY A 169 -23.65 11.81 4.15
CA GLY A 169 -22.94 11.21 3.01
C GLY A 169 -21.42 11.07 3.26
N PRO A 170 -20.66 10.61 2.26
CA PRO A 170 -19.21 10.47 2.32
C PRO A 170 -18.50 11.84 2.29
N ILE A 171 -17.26 11.87 2.75
CA ILE A 171 -16.40 13.07 2.77
C ILE A 171 -15.34 12.99 1.68
N TYR A 172 -15.24 14.04 0.85
CA TYR A 172 -14.22 14.22 -0.17
C TYR A 172 -13.42 15.50 0.09
N SER A 173 -12.09 15.40 0.26
CA SER A 173 -11.23 16.57 0.52
C SER A 173 -10.70 17.25 -0.75
N ASP A 174 -10.78 16.57 -1.89
CA ASP A 174 -10.15 16.96 -3.16
C ASP A 174 -11.13 16.69 -4.33
N THR A 175 -10.67 16.88 -5.55
CA THR A 175 -11.44 16.78 -6.79
C THR A 175 -11.95 15.36 -7.02
N VAL A 176 -13.27 15.23 -7.14
CA VAL A 176 -13.97 14.03 -7.61
C VAL A 176 -14.37 14.24 -9.07
N SER A 177 -13.85 13.39 -9.95
CA SER A 177 -14.07 13.49 -11.39
C SER A 177 -14.66 12.20 -11.98
N ALA A 178 -15.52 12.33 -12.98
CA ALA A 178 -16.15 11.18 -13.65
C ALA A 178 -16.34 11.46 -15.14
N VAL A 179 -16.15 10.45 -15.98
CA VAL A 179 -16.37 10.55 -17.44
C VAL A 179 -17.83 10.78 -17.79
N THR A 180 -18.77 10.21 -17.02
CA THR A 180 -20.20 10.45 -17.24
C THR A 180 -20.75 11.45 -16.22
N THR A 181 -21.09 11.00 -15.02
CA THR A 181 -21.74 11.80 -13.98
C THR A 181 -21.12 11.57 -12.60
N VAL A 182 -21.11 12.61 -11.78
CA VAL A 182 -20.89 12.50 -10.33
C VAL A 182 -22.25 12.75 -9.67
N THR A 183 -22.79 11.84 -8.87
CA THR A 183 -24.14 11.95 -8.27
C THR A 183 -24.18 11.59 -6.79
N GLY A 184 -25.31 11.89 -6.13
CA GLY A 184 -25.55 11.59 -4.71
C GLY A 184 -25.42 12.79 -3.78
N VAL A 185 -25.57 12.52 -2.48
CA VAL A 185 -25.27 13.46 -1.38
C VAL A 185 -23.87 13.17 -0.88
N ALA A 186 -23.03 14.20 -0.74
CA ALA A 186 -21.67 14.08 -0.23
C ALA A 186 -21.15 15.42 0.30
N GLN A 187 -20.16 15.38 1.17
CA GLN A 187 -19.50 16.54 1.76
C GLN A 187 -18.20 16.83 1.02
N TYR A 188 -18.17 17.91 0.23
CA TYR A 188 -16.96 18.40 -0.41
C TYR A 188 -16.34 19.49 0.46
N GLN A 189 -15.09 19.32 0.90
CA GLN A 189 -14.45 20.29 1.80
C GLN A 189 -14.16 21.65 1.13
N THR A 190 -14.12 21.68 -0.20
CA THR A 190 -13.86 22.89 -1.00
C THR A 190 -14.91 23.01 -2.12
N PRO A 191 -15.48 24.20 -2.37
CA PRO A 191 -16.37 24.42 -3.51
C PRO A 191 -15.69 24.11 -4.86
N GLY A 192 -16.45 23.58 -5.82
CA GLY A 192 -15.98 23.32 -7.18
C GLY A 192 -15.31 21.95 -7.41
N HIS A 193 -15.13 21.13 -6.38
CA HIS A 193 -14.45 19.81 -6.44
C HIS A 193 -15.24 18.69 -7.15
N ARG A 194 -16.28 18.99 -7.95
CA ARG A 194 -17.12 18.01 -8.66
C ARG A 194 -17.03 18.22 -10.17
N VAL A 195 -16.37 17.30 -10.87
CA VAL A 195 -16.05 17.41 -12.31
C VAL A 195 -16.68 16.26 -13.11
N PRO A 196 -17.95 16.39 -13.54
CA PRO A 196 -18.54 15.46 -14.51
C PRO A 196 -17.93 15.67 -15.92
N SER A 197 -18.21 14.75 -16.84
CA SER A 197 -17.73 14.82 -18.24
C SER A 197 -16.20 14.94 -18.38
N ALA A 198 -15.44 14.37 -17.44
CA ALA A 198 -13.99 14.34 -17.48
C ALA A 198 -13.48 13.45 -18.64
N GLN A 199 -12.26 13.71 -19.15
CA GLN A 199 -11.64 12.82 -20.13
C GLN A 199 -11.33 11.45 -19.49
N ARG A 200 -11.55 10.36 -20.23
CA ARG A 200 -11.20 8.99 -19.81
C ARG A 200 -9.67 8.82 -19.69
N ILE A 201 -9.21 8.14 -18.64
CA ILE A 201 -7.80 7.75 -18.47
C ILE A 201 -7.62 6.29 -18.90
N PRO A 202 -6.74 5.96 -19.88
CA PRO A 202 -6.54 4.57 -20.29
C PRO A 202 -5.98 3.70 -19.15
N PHE A 203 -6.75 2.69 -18.71
CA PHE A 203 -6.33 1.76 -17.67
C PHE A 203 -5.08 0.96 -18.09
N PRO A 204 -4.17 0.60 -17.16
CA PRO A 204 -2.98 -0.20 -17.48
C PRO A 204 -3.32 -1.61 -18.00
N THR A 205 -2.37 -2.23 -18.69
CA THR A 205 -2.48 -3.59 -19.23
C THR A 205 -1.19 -4.36 -18.97
N VAL A 206 -1.27 -5.69 -18.90
CA VAL A 206 -0.08 -6.58 -18.77
C VAL A 206 1.03 -6.29 -19.78
N THR A 207 0.70 -5.85 -21.01
CA THR A 207 1.70 -5.50 -22.04
C THR A 207 2.59 -4.33 -21.59
N LYS A 208 2.05 -3.38 -20.81
CA LYS A 208 2.81 -2.28 -20.19
C LYS A 208 3.57 -2.68 -18.91
N LEU A 209 3.57 -3.97 -18.56
CA LEU A 209 4.22 -4.52 -17.35
C LEU A 209 5.17 -5.69 -17.67
N ALA A 210 5.29 -6.09 -18.93
CA ALA A 210 6.00 -7.29 -19.36
C ALA A 210 7.50 -7.34 -18.95
N TRP A 211 8.11 -6.19 -18.64
CA TRP A 211 9.50 -6.08 -18.20
C TRP A 211 9.69 -6.36 -16.71
N MET A 212 8.65 -6.21 -15.87
CA MET A 212 8.73 -6.39 -14.42
C MET A 212 9.18 -7.79 -13.99
N PRO A 213 8.63 -8.90 -14.55
CA PRO A 213 9.13 -10.25 -14.25
C PRO A 213 10.63 -10.39 -14.53
N GLY A 214 11.13 -9.79 -15.61
CA GLY A 214 12.56 -9.82 -15.97
C GLY A 214 13.45 -9.09 -14.97
N TYR A 215 13.03 -7.91 -14.50
CA TYR A 215 13.75 -7.16 -13.47
C TYR A 215 13.74 -7.88 -12.11
N ALA A 216 12.62 -8.46 -11.70
CA ALA A 216 12.54 -9.27 -10.48
C ALA A 216 13.42 -10.52 -10.57
N SER A 217 13.40 -11.22 -11.72
CA SER A 217 14.17 -12.45 -11.93
C SER A 217 15.68 -12.18 -11.90
N ALA A 218 16.13 -11.10 -12.54
CA ALA A 218 17.54 -10.67 -12.51
C ALA A 218 18.03 -10.26 -11.09
N ALA A 219 17.12 -9.96 -10.18
CA ALA A 219 17.39 -9.62 -8.78
C ALA A 219 17.20 -10.80 -7.81
N ASN A 220 16.84 -12.00 -8.29
CA ASN A 220 16.36 -13.11 -7.45
C ASN A 220 15.15 -12.73 -6.58
N LEU A 221 14.30 -11.79 -7.02
CA LEU A 221 13.07 -11.33 -6.35
C LEU A 221 11.79 -11.79 -7.09
N ALA A 222 11.92 -12.81 -7.94
CA ALA A 222 10.79 -13.50 -8.57
C ALA A 222 10.47 -14.78 -7.79
N TYR A 223 9.19 -15.01 -7.51
CA TYR A 223 8.69 -16.22 -6.83
C TYR A 223 7.47 -16.80 -7.56
N THR A 224 7.36 -18.12 -7.58
CA THR A 224 6.18 -18.84 -8.07
C THR A 224 5.62 -19.64 -6.89
N PRO A 225 4.50 -19.21 -6.28
CA PRO A 225 3.83 -19.96 -5.24
C PRO A 225 3.42 -21.36 -5.75
N PRO A 226 3.34 -22.38 -4.88
CA PRO A 226 2.63 -23.60 -5.22
C PRO A 226 1.17 -23.25 -5.57
N ALA A 227 0.59 -23.97 -6.53
CA ALA A 227 -0.80 -23.76 -6.92
C ALA A 227 -1.74 -23.87 -5.70
N ARG A 228 -2.68 -22.92 -5.58
CA ARG A 228 -3.69 -22.87 -4.52
C ARG A 228 -4.62 -24.09 -4.64
N VAL A 229 -4.67 -24.97 -3.64
CA VAL A 229 -5.45 -26.21 -3.71
C VAL A 229 -6.81 -25.99 -3.05
N GLY A 230 -7.73 -25.36 -3.80
CA GLY A 230 -9.04 -24.97 -3.27
C GLY A 230 -8.90 -23.81 -2.27
N SER A 231 -9.38 -24.00 -1.04
CA SER A 231 -8.98 -23.10 0.05
C SER A 231 -7.59 -23.40 0.58
N THR A 232 -7.16 -24.67 0.61
CA THR A 232 -5.99 -25.10 1.38
C THR A 232 -4.65 -24.83 0.68
N GLY A 233 -3.65 -24.50 1.49
CA GLY A 233 -2.32 -24.13 0.99
C GLY A 233 -2.23 -22.72 0.38
N GLY A 234 -1.01 -22.37 -0.01
CA GLY A 234 -0.64 -21.05 -0.53
C GLY A 234 0.59 -20.50 0.19
N SER A 235 1.00 -19.28 -0.16
CA SER A 235 2.20 -18.64 0.41
C SER A 235 1.91 -17.24 0.91
N ARG A 236 2.46 -16.90 2.08
CA ARG A 236 2.46 -15.55 2.65
C ARG A 236 3.79 -14.88 2.33
N MET A 237 3.75 -13.74 1.66
CA MET A 237 4.86 -12.80 1.65
C MET A 237 4.64 -11.81 2.79
N GLU A 238 5.55 -11.81 3.75
CA GLU A 238 5.54 -10.88 4.87
C GLU A 238 6.67 -9.88 4.68
N PHE A 239 6.34 -8.60 4.72
CA PHE A 239 7.33 -7.54 4.76
C PHE A 239 7.88 -7.39 6.18
N VAL A 240 9.20 -7.23 6.29
CA VAL A 240 9.87 -7.10 7.58
C VAL A 240 10.99 -6.06 7.47
N ALA A 241 11.08 -5.20 8.47
CA ALA A 241 12.22 -4.33 8.66
C ALA A 241 13.17 -4.94 9.70
N VAL A 242 14.47 -4.86 9.44
CA VAL A 242 15.49 -5.42 10.34
C VAL A 242 16.62 -4.42 10.53
N ASP A 243 16.83 -4.04 11.81
CA ASP A 243 17.98 -3.27 12.28
C ASP A 243 19.28 -3.96 11.83
N LEU A 244 20.01 -3.30 10.94
CA LEU A 244 21.15 -3.87 10.21
C LEU A 244 22.51 -3.38 10.73
N ASP A 245 22.55 -2.14 11.22
CA ASP A 245 23.75 -1.49 11.74
C ASP A 245 23.83 -1.50 13.28
N GLY A 246 22.76 -1.91 13.96
CA GLY A 246 22.69 -2.08 15.41
C GLY A 246 22.41 -0.78 16.16
N ASP A 247 21.89 0.26 15.49
CA ASP A 247 21.59 1.55 16.12
C ASP A 247 20.33 1.54 17.01
N GLY A 248 19.56 0.45 16.96
CA GLY A 248 18.31 0.26 17.73
C GLY A 248 17.08 0.89 17.07
N THR A 249 17.22 1.38 15.84
CA THR A 249 16.14 1.93 15.02
C THR A 249 15.85 1.05 13.80
N LEU A 250 14.85 1.45 13.01
CA LEU A 250 14.52 0.83 11.72
C LEU A 250 14.52 1.91 10.62
N THR A 251 15.43 2.88 10.76
CA THR A 251 15.50 4.10 9.93
C THR A 251 16.59 4.07 8.86
N GLY A 252 17.39 3.01 8.78
CA GLY A 252 18.30 2.78 7.67
C GLY A 252 17.57 2.58 6.33
N PRO A 253 18.11 3.07 5.20
CA PRO A 253 17.51 2.85 3.87
C PRO A 253 17.65 1.40 3.38
N ALA A 254 18.55 0.65 4.01
CA ALA A 254 18.98 -0.69 3.63
C ALA A 254 18.26 -1.79 4.44
N GLU A 255 17.33 -1.45 5.31
CA GLU A 255 16.75 -2.33 6.33
C GLU A 255 15.45 -3.03 5.90
N GLY A 256 15.09 -2.87 4.63
CA GLY A 256 13.87 -3.46 4.05
C GLY A 256 14.09 -4.83 3.46
N TYR A 257 13.30 -5.79 3.95
CA TYR A 257 13.27 -7.16 3.49
C TYR A 257 11.82 -7.63 3.33
N PHE A 258 11.65 -8.76 2.65
CA PHE A 258 10.47 -9.61 2.83
C PHE A 258 10.91 -11.04 3.08
N ARG A 259 10.00 -11.87 3.59
CA ARG A 259 10.20 -13.31 3.78
C ARG A 259 8.96 -14.05 3.27
N ILE A 260 9.15 -15.25 2.72
CA ILE A 260 8.05 -16.05 2.15
C ILE A 260 7.81 -17.28 3.01
N PHE A 261 6.61 -17.40 3.58
CA PHE A 261 6.15 -18.57 4.31
C PHE A 261 5.22 -19.40 3.42
N GLN A 262 5.62 -20.63 3.12
CA GLN A 262 4.83 -21.57 2.35
C GLN A 262 4.06 -22.50 3.31
N ALA A 263 2.72 -22.50 3.23
CA ALA A 263 1.91 -23.40 4.05
C ALA A 263 2.17 -24.88 3.67
N ARG A 264 2.12 -25.77 4.67
CA ARG A 264 2.48 -27.18 4.50
C ARG A 264 1.48 -27.90 3.59
N ALA A 265 1.98 -28.56 2.55
CA ALA A 265 1.17 -29.39 1.67
C ALA A 265 0.45 -30.49 2.46
N GLY A 266 -0.86 -30.66 2.22
CA GLY A 266 -1.70 -31.61 2.95
C GLY A 266 -2.21 -31.14 4.31
N ALA A 267 -2.01 -29.87 4.69
CA ALA A 267 -2.78 -29.26 5.77
C ALA A 267 -4.28 -29.27 5.37
N GLY A 268 -5.11 -29.99 6.14
CA GLY A 268 -6.54 -30.16 5.85
C GLY A 268 -7.37 -28.87 5.96
N SER A 269 -6.76 -27.78 6.42
CA SER A 269 -7.26 -26.43 6.45
C SER A 269 -6.18 -25.49 5.94
N ASN A 270 -6.59 -24.40 5.28
CA ASN A 270 -5.67 -23.30 5.06
C ASN A 270 -5.46 -22.61 6.41
N PRO A 271 -4.20 -22.33 6.82
CA PRO A 271 -3.99 -21.47 7.98
C PRO A 271 -4.43 -20.01 7.74
N TRP A 272 -4.86 -19.64 6.53
CA TRP A 272 -5.06 -18.25 6.12
C TRP A 272 -6.50 -17.84 5.78
N LEU A 273 -7.27 -18.71 5.13
CA LEU A 273 -8.58 -18.39 4.57
C LEU A 273 -9.53 -19.59 4.59
N THR A 274 -10.81 -19.32 4.34
CA THR A 274 -11.83 -20.37 4.30
C THR A 274 -12.71 -20.29 3.08
N SER A 275 -12.74 -21.38 2.33
CA SER A 275 -13.50 -21.49 1.07
C SER A 275 -14.99 -21.36 1.31
N SER A 276 -15.61 -20.42 0.62
CA SER A 276 -17.03 -20.50 0.29
C SER A 276 -17.24 -21.32 -0.98
N GLY A 277 -18.02 -22.39 -0.90
CA GLY A 277 -18.71 -22.95 -2.08
C GLY A 277 -18.06 -24.15 -2.78
N SER A 278 -17.81 -25.25 -2.06
CA SER A 278 -17.86 -26.62 -2.62
C SER A 278 -18.15 -27.61 -1.49
N THR A 279 -18.95 -28.65 -1.72
CA THR A 279 -19.36 -29.62 -0.70
C THR A 279 -18.29 -30.69 -0.41
N PRO A 280 -18.21 -31.24 0.82
CA PRO A 280 -17.07 -32.04 1.27
C PRO A 280 -17.24 -33.56 1.08
N PHE A 281 -16.13 -34.27 0.83
CA PHE A 281 -15.90 -35.73 0.97
C PHE A 281 -14.45 -36.02 0.48
N VAL A 282 -13.59 -36.89 1.05
CA VAL A 282 -13.59 -37.79 2.24
C VAL A 282 -12.16 -37.80 2.86
N THR A 283 -12.03 -38.12 4.15
CA THR A 283 -10.79 -38.50 4.90
C THR A 283 -9.58 -37.53 4.92
N GLY A 284 -9.30 -36.94 6.08
CA GLY A 284 -7.99 -36.29 6.33
C GLY A 284 -7.89 -35.32 7.52
N GLY A 285 -9.00 -34.92 8.14
CA GLY A 285 -8.98 -33.97 9.27
C GLY A 285 -8.99 -32.52 8.81
N THR A 286 -10.11 -32.08 8.25
CA THR A 286 -10.30 -30.75 7.64
C THR A 286 -10.94 -29.76 8.60
N ASP A 287 -10.18 -28.81 9.14
CA ASP A 287 -10.74 -27.65 9.86
C ASP A 287 -11.10 -26.51 8.87
N THR A 288 -11.97 -26.81 7.91
CA THR A 288 -12.35 -25.90 6.81
C THR A 288 -13.45 -24.90 7.20
N LEU A 289 -13.60 -24.56 8.49
CA LEU A 289 -14.82 -23.94 9.04
C LEU A 289 -14.58 -22.70 9.92
N PHE A 290 -13.92 -21.67 9.39
CA PHE A 290 -14.54 -20.35 9.46
C PHE A 290 -15.72 -20.37 8.47
N VAL A 291 -16.89 -20.79 8.94
CA VAL A 291 -18.10 -20.68 8.12
C VAL A 291 -18.41 -19.20 7.94
N ARG A 292 -18.37 -18.74 6.68
CA ARG A 292 -18.96 -17.50 6.18
C ARG A 292 -20.21 -17.16 6.99
N ALA A 293 -20.18 -16.06 7.75
CA ALA A 293 -21.30 -15.67 8.60
C ALA A 293 -22.59 -15.60 7.75
N GLY A 294 -23.54 -16.51 8.01
CA GLY A 294 -24.53 -16.82 6.98
C GLY A 294 -25.45 -18.00 7.29
N THR A 295 -25.76 -18.25 8.56
CA THR A 295 -26.99 -18.97 8.95
C THR A 295 -27.25 -18.79 10.44
N ALA A 296 -28.45 -18.32 10.78
CA ALA A 296 -28.96 -18.40 12.15
C ALA A 296 -29.39 -19.84 12.46
N SER A 297 -28.43 -20.76 12.57
CA SER A 297 -28.69 -22.06 13.18
C SER A 297 -28.67 -21.88 14.70
N SER A 298 -29.72 -22.35 15.38
CA SER A 298 -29.98 -22.16 16.81
C SER A 298 -29.11 -23.05 17.73
N SER A 299 -27.88 -23.35 17.30
CA SER A 299 -26.91 -24.15 18.05
C SER A 299 -25.60 -23.37 18.24
N SER A 300 -25.00 -23.53 19.41
CA SER A 300 -23.82 -22.80 19.89
C SER A 300 -22.58 -23.04 19.02
N THR A 301 -22.39 -22.25 17.96
CA THR A 301 -21.41 -22.54 16.90
C THR A 301 -19.96 -22.54 17.36
N LEU A 302 -19.51 -21.59 18.19
CA LEU A 302 -18.13 -21.70 18.72
C LEU A 302 -18.00 -22.89 19.69
N SER A 303 -19.03 -23.21 20.46
CA SER A 303 -19.02 -24.41 21.28
C SER A 303 -18.98 -25.68 20.44
N SER A 304 -19.62 -25.77 19.26
CA SER A 304 -19.46 -26.96 18.39
C SER A 304 -18.09 -27.03 17.72
N TYR A 305 -17.47 -25.91 17.34
CA TYR A 305 -16.08 -25.88 16.83
C TYR A 305 -15.05 -26.25 17.90
N LEU A 306 -15.29 -25.91 19.17
CA LEU A 306 -14.40 -26.24 20.28
C LEU A 306 -14.76 -27.58 20.96
N ASN A 307 -16.00 -28.07 20.86
CA ASN A 307 -16.40 -29.41 21.34
C ASN A 307 -15.92 -30.55 20.43
N GLY A 308 -15.27 -30.23 19.31
CA GLY A 308 -14.42 -31.15 18.55
C GLY A 308 -13.19 -31.67 19.33
N ALA A 309 -13.02 -31.30 20.61
CA ALA A 309 -11.88 -31.64 21.48
C ALA A 309 -11.62 -33.15 21.71
N ASN A 310 -12.53 -34.05 21.33
CA ASN A 310 -12.26 -35.49 21.29
C ASN A 310 -11.58 -35.96 19.98
N SER A 311 -11.41 -35.06 19.00
CA SER A 311 -10.62 -35.30 17.79
C SER A 311 -9.18 -34.87 18.00
N VAL A 312 -8.24 -35.60 17.39
CA VAL A 312 -6.81 -35.27 17.33
C VAL A 312 -6.50 -34.00 16.49
N THR A 313 -7.54 -33.35 15.95
CA THR A 313 -7.49 -32.15 15.10
C THR A 313 -8.03 -30.93 15.84
N LYS A 314 -7.14 -30.13 16.41
CA LYS A 314 -7.45 -28.80 17.00
C LYS A 314 -7.71 -27.77 15.90
N SER A 315 -8.59 -26.79 16.16
CA SER A 315 -8.95 -25.78 15.15
C SER A 315 -7.91 -24.67 15.00
N MET A 316 -7.93 -23.97 13.86
CA MET A 316 -6.98 -22.90 13.51
C MET A 316 -6.94 -21.79 14.57
N ILE A 317 -8.11 -21.37 15.07
CA ILE A 317 -8.22 -20.40 16.17
C ILE A 317 -7.48 -20.89 17.43
N GLN A 318 -7.45 -22.19 17.71
CA GLN A 318 -6.72 -22.71 18.87
C GLN A 318 -5.21 -22.58 18.72
N HIS A 319 -4.71 -22.66 17.48
CA HIS A 319 -3.28 -22.59 17.18
C HIS A 319 -2.77 -21.18 16.90
N GLN A 320 -3.60 -20.29 16.35
CA GLN A 320 -3.23 -18.92 15.99
C GLN A 320 -3.65 -17.88 17.02
N CYS A 321 -4.66 -18.16 17.84
CA CYS A 321 -5.17 -17.21 18.83
C CYS A 321 -4.81 -17.63 20.26
N GLY A 322 -4.75 -16.66 21.15
CA GLY A 322 -4.20 -16.79 22.49
C GLY A 322 -4.36 -15.54 23.33
N VAL A 323 -3.67 -15.49 24.46
CA VAL A 323 -3.71 -14.38 25.42
C VAL A 323 -2.29 -14.02 25.82
N PHE A 324 -1.99 -12.72 25.89
CA PHE A 324 -0.73 -12.22 26.46
C PHE A 324 -0.79 -12.27 27.98
N TYR A 325 0.27 -12.75 28.65
CA TYR A 325 0.40 -12.74 30.11
C TYR A 325 1.69 -12.05 30.52
N MET A 326 1.69 -11.35 31.67
CA MET A 326 2.90 -10.79 32.26
C MET A 326 3.66 -11.88 33.04
N MET A 327 4.80 -12.32 32.50
CA MET A 327 5.59 -13.45 33.02
C MET A 327 7.08 -13.10 33.12
N GLY A 328 7.86 -13.90 33.87
CA GLY A 328 9.30 -13.71 34.04
C GLY A 328 9.67 -12.66 35.11
N SER A 329 10.99 -12.42 35.26
CA SER A 329 11.55 -11.40 36.16
C SER A 329 12.74 -10.69 35.49
N PRO A 330 12.61 -9.43 35.05
CA PRO A 330 11.44 -8.55 35.17
C PRO A 330 10.24 -9.05 34.37
N ALA A 331 9.02 -8.69 34.81
CA ALA A 331 7.79 -9.11 34.16
C ALA A 331 7.64 -8.51 32.75
N ARG A 332 7.34 -9.36 31.77
CA ARG A 332 7.21 -9.01 30.34
C ARG A 332 5.97 -9.66 29.73
N PRO A 333 5.35 -9.04 28.71
CA PRO A 333 4.20 -9.62 28.02
C PRO A 333 4.66 -10.79 27.12
N GLN A 334 4.18 -11.99 27.43
CA GLN A 334 4.46 -13.23 26.68
C GLN A 334 3.14 -13.85 26.20
N PHE A 335 3.07 -14.25 24.94
CA PHE A 335 1.87 -14.80 24.31
C PHE A 335 1.74 -16.31 24.55
N ILE A 336 0.56 -16.75 25.00
CA ILE A 336 0.21 -18.16 25.17
C ILE A 336 -0.99 -18.51 24.25
N PRO A 337 -0.79 -19.38 23.23
CA PRO A 337 -1.87 -19.87 22.36
C PRO A 337 -2.93 -20.72 23.11
N LEU A 338 -4.18 -20.66 22.66
CA LEU A 338 -5.32 -21.43 23.21
C LEU A 338 -5.12 -22.95 23.18
N ALA A 339 -4.35 -23.48 22.23
CA ALA A 339 -4.03 -24.91 22.16
C ALA A 339 -3.08 -25.37 23.28
N VAL A 340 -2.35 -24.45 23.93
CA VAL A 340 -1.58 -24.69 25.16
C VAL A 340 -2.53 -24.81 26.36
N HIS A 341 -3.61 -24.02 26.36
CA HIS A 341 -4.65 -24.03 27.41
C HIS A 341 -5.54 -25.29 27.46
N ASP A 342 -5.28 -26.31 26.65
CA ASP A 342 -6.10 -27.52 26.50
C ASP A 342 -5.63 -28.73 27.33
N THR A 343 -4.31 -28.93 27.45
CA THR A 343 -3.72 -30.22 27.90
C THR A 343 -3.74 -30.46 29.44
N LEU A 344 -4.75 -29.94 30.14
CA LEU A 344 -4.52 -29.18 31.37
C LEU A 344 -4.99 -29.73 32.73
N ASP A 345 -5.48 -30.97 32.85
CA ASP A 345 -5.87 -31.52 34.17
C ASP A 345 -4.69 -31.65 35.17
N VAL A 346 -3.44 -31.58 34.66
CA VAL A 346 -2.21 -31.61 35.48
C VAL A 346 -1.29 -30.40 35.25
N ARG A 347 -1.43 -29.68 34.13
CA ARG A 347 -0.39 -28.75 33.62
C ARG A 347 -0.66 -27.27 33.90
N TYR A 348 -1.75 -26.89 34.58
CA TYR A 348 -2.02 -25.48 34.91
C TYR A 348 -1.12 -24.92 36.04
N LYS A 349 -0.51 -25.79 36.86
CA LYS A 349 0.23 -25.39 38.06
C LYS A 349 1.42 -24.48 37.75
N TRP A 350 2.22 -24.78 36.72
CA TRP A 350 3.39 -23.96 36.39
C TRP A 350 3.00 -22.55 35.91
N LEU A 351 1.98 -22.40 35.05
CA LEU A 351 1.56 -21.08 34.55
C LEU A 351 1.11 -20.19 35.72
N ILE A 352 0.37 -20.78 36.66
CA ILE A 352 -0.05 -20.17 37.93
C ILE A 352 1.12 -19.83 38.88
N ASP A 353 2.24 -20.54 38.77
CA ASP A 353 3.43 -20.36 39.60
C ASP A 353 4.46 -19.39 38.94
N THR A 354 4.42 -19.20 37.62
CA THR A 354 5.34 -18.34 36.84
C THR A 354 4.76 -16.95 36.53
N LEU A 355 3.44 -16.74 36.66
CA LEU A 355 2.82 -15.42 36.55
C LEU A 355 3.40 -14.44 37.58
N ALA A 356 3.94 -13.30 37.10
CA ALA A 356 4.68 -12.36 37.93
C ALA A 356 3.75 -11.64 38.94
N ILE A 357 4.19 -11.60 40.20
CA ILE A 357 3.36 -11.22 41.36
C ILE A 357 3.02 -9.70 41.48
N PRO A 358 3.83 -8.70 41.04
CA PRO A 358 3.57 -7.30 41.40
C PRO A 358 2.51 -6.54 40.59
N THR A 359 2.31 -6.86 39.31
CA THR A 359 1.63 -5.95 38.34
C THR A 359 0.16 -6.26 38.06
N LEU A 360 -0.49 -7.09 38.88
CA LEU A 360 -1.95 -7.22 38.89
C LEU A 360 -2.59 -5.96 39.51
N GLY A 361 -2.86 -4.96 38.68
CA GLY A 361 -3.25 -3.59 39.05
C GLY A 361 -4.64 -3.40 39.67
N ARG A 362 -5.03 -4.21 40.66
CA ARG A 362 -6.05 -3.96 41.72
C ARG A 362 -6.03 -5.10 42.73
N PRO A 363 -6.55 -4.94 43.97
CA PRO A 363 -6.21 -5.81 45.09
C PRO A 363 -6.80 -7.23 44.97
N GLY A 364 -6.05 -8.10 44.32
CA GLY A 364 -6.22 -9.54 44.31
C GLY A 364 -4.85 -10.19 44.38
N THR A 365 -4.56 -10.86 45.49
CA THR A 365 -3.33 -11.66 45.63
C THR A 365 -3.25 -12.73 44.54
N ARG A 366 -2.08 -13.35 44.33
CA ARG A 366 -1.91 -14.55 43.48
C ARG A 366 -3.07 -15.53 43.66
N ALA A 367 -3.50 -15.76 44.90
CA ALA A 367 -4.65 -16.60 45.24
C ALA A 367 -5.97 -16.21 44.56
N ASN A 368 -6.26 -14.94 44.28
CA ASN A 368 -7.47 -14.53 43.57
C ASN A 368 -7.41 -14.81 42.06
N ALA A 369 -6.26 -14.62 41.41
CA ALA A 369 -6.05 -15.03 40.02
C ALA A 369 -6.09 -16.57 39.89
N VAL A 370 -5.40 -17.28 40.79
CA VAL A 370 -5.48 -18.75 40.93
C VAL A 370 -6.93 -19.20 41.13
N ASN A 371 -7.66 -18.58 42.06
CA ASN A 371 -9.04 -18.95 42.37
C ASN A 371 -10.01 -18.49 41.28
N TYR A 372 -9.68 -17.50 40.44
CA TYR A 372 -10.47 -17.20 39.25
C TYR A 372 -10.29 -18.31 38.21
N LEU A 373 -9.04 -18.60 37.81
CA LEU A 373 -8.72 -19.69 36.87
C LEU A 373 -9.32 -21.04 37.33
N LYS A 374 -9.27 -21.35 38.63
CA LYS A 374 -9.90 -22.55 39.22
C LYS A 374 -11.44 -22.49 39.28
N ARG A 375 -12.06 -21.32 39.50
CA ARG A 375 -13.55 -21.20 39.56
C ARG A 375 -14.20 -21.12 38.20
N THR A 376 -13.50 -20.61 37.19
CA THR A 376 -13.94 -20.62 35.79
C THR A 376 -13.93 -22.04 35.21
N GLN A 377 -13.29 -23.00 35.89
CA GLN A 377 -13.35 -24.44 35.59
C GLN A 377 -14.17 -25.22 36.63
N PRO A 378 -15.50 -25.08 36.67
CA PRO A 378 -16.34 -26.07 37.36
C PRO A 378 -16.15 -27.42 36.66
N GLY A 379 -15.99 -28.48 37.44
CA GLY A 379 -15.52 -29.79 36.95
C GLY A 379 -16.29 -30.33 35.74
N THR A 380 -15.59 -31.04 34.86
CA THR A 380 -16.11 -31.65 33.61
C THR A 380 -16.67 -30.68 32.55
N SER A 381 -16.62 -29.36 32.75
CA SER A 381 -16.99 -28.39 31.70
C SER A 381 -16.00 -28.47 30.52
N GLY A 382 -16.53 -28.73 29.32
CA GLY A 382 -15.73 -29.00 28.12
C GLY A 382 -14.81 -27.84 27.71
N TYR A 383 -13.69 -28.20 27.06
CA TYR A 383 -12.65 -27.29 26.54
C TYR A 383 -13.22 -25.99 25.94
N ALA A 384 -14.29 -26.10 25.16
CA ALA A 384 -15.05 -25.01 24.57
C ALA A 384 -15.40 -23.87 25.51
N THR A 385 -16.02 -24.19 26.65
CA THR A 385 -16.52 -23.20 27.60
C THR A 385 -15.36 -22.45 28.25
N ASN A 386 -14.24 -23.14 28.47
CA ASN A 386 -13.04 -22.59 29.10
C ASN A 386 -12.24 -21.67 28.16
N ALA A 387 -12.04 -22.07 26.91
CA ALA A 387 -11.41 -21.22 25.89
C ALA A 387 -12.25 -19.97 25.60
N ALA A 388 -13.57 -20.13 25.45
CA ALA A 388 -14.51 -19.01 25.33
C ALA A 388 -14.47 -18.07 26.55
N ALA A 389 -14.40 -18.62 27.76
CA ALA A 389 -14.31 -17.81 28.98
C ALA A 389 -13.00 -17.01 29.07
N LEU A 390 -11.86 -17.57 28.68
CA LEU A 390 -10.58 -16.86 28.62
C LEU A 390 -10.63 -15.69 27.62
N LEU A 391 -11.10 -15.95 26.39
CA LEU A 391 -11.24 -14.92 25.35
C LEU A 391 -12.26 -13.83 25.71
N LYS A 392 -13.30 -14.14 26.49
CA LYS A 392 -14.23 -13.15 27.06
C LYS A 392 -13.61 -12.31 28.17
N SER A 393 -12.89 -12.95 29.07
CA SER A 393 -12.44 -12.37 30.35
C SER A 393 -11.11 -11.62 30.26
N GLY A 394 -10.38 -11.73 29.15
CA GLY A 394 -9.18 -10.92 28.88
C GLY A 394 -9.40 -9.39 28.97
N SER A 395 -10.63 -8.89 28.83
CA SER A 395 -10.95 -7.48 29.04
C SER A 395 -11.37 -7.12 30.49
N ALA A 396 -11.52 -8.10 31.39
CA ALA A 396 -11.99 -7.90 32.77
C ALA A 396 -10.86 -7.73 33.79
N TYR A 397 -9.63 -8.13 33.43
CA TYR A 397 -8.42 -7.96 34.24
C TYR A 397 -7.28 -7.46 33.36
N THR A 398 -6.35 -6.71 33.96
CA THR A 398 -5.19 -6.05 33.31
C THR A 398 -4.10 -7.04 32.87
N THR A 399 -4.49 -8.23 32.41
CA THR A 399 -3.62 -9.42 32.35
C THR A 399 -3.60 -10.11 31.00
N GLY A 400 -4.22 -9.54 29.95
CA GLY A 400 -4.07 -10.04 28.59
C GLY A 400 -5.18 -9.68 27.62
N THR A 401 -4.87 -8.83 26.63
CA THR A 401 -5.70 -8.70 25.43
C THR A 401 -5.62 -10.00 24.64
N PRO A 402 -6.77 -10.64 24.28
CA PRO A 402 -6.75 -11.80 23.42
C PRO A 402 -6.31 -11.39 22.01
N ARG A 403 -5.40 -12.15 21.41
CA ARG A 403 -4.80 -11.84 20.11
C ARG A 403 -4.75 -13.07 19.22
N CYS A 404 -4.84 -12.87 17.91
CA CYS A 404 -4.55 -13.86 16.89
C CYS A 404 -3.32 -13.40 16.11
N PHE A 405 -2.46 -14.33 15.73
CA PHE A 405 -1.30 -14.07 14.88
C PHE A 405 -1.32 -14.93 13.63
N PRO A 406 -0.71 -14.46 12.54
CA PRO A 406 -0.66 -15.21 11.31
C PRO A 406 0.44 -16.31 11.36
N ALA A 407 0.15 -17.57 11.00
CA ALA A 407 1.08 -18.73 11.01
C ALA A 407 2.52 -18.45 10.52
N GLY A 408 3.52 -19.01 11.21
CA GLY A 408 4.94 -18.66 11.05
C GLY A 408 5.39 -17.44 11.85
N ASP A 409 4.47 -16.74 12.53
CA ASP A 409 4.76 -15.60 13.41
C ASP A 409 5.49 -16.01 14.72
N PRO A 410 6.47 -15.22 15.22
CA PRO A 410 7.23 -15.50 16.44
C PRO A 410 6.43 -15.68 17.74
N TYR A 411 5.20 -15.16 17.84
CA TYR A 411 4.32 -15.39 18.99
C TYR A 411 3.74 -16.82 18.99
N LEU A 412 3.60 -17.46 17.82
CA LEU A 412 3.04 -18.82 17.68
C LEU A 412 4.03 -19.95 17.93
N MET A 413 5.29 -19.61 18.17
CA MET A 413 6.40 -20.54 18.37
C MET A 413 6.17 -21.65 19.42
N PRO A 414 5.45 -21.44 20.54
CA PRO A 414 5.12 -22.51 21.49
C PRO A 414 4.30 -23.67 20.88
N VAL A 415 3.50 -23.42 19.84
CA VAL A 415 2.70 -24.45 19.17
C VAL A 415 3.29 -24.89 17.83
N GLU A 416 4.00 -24.00 17.15
CA GLU A 416 4.44 -24.20 15.77
C GLU A 416 5.78 -24.94 15.56
N ARG A 417 6.68 -25.03 16.55
CA ARG A 417 7.97 -25.74 16.34
C ARG A 417 7.78 -27.25 16.05
N PRO A 418 8.51 -27.84 15.08
CA PRO A 418 8.58 -29.30 14.92
C PRO A 418 9.37 -29.95 16.06
N GLY A 419 9.30 -31.28 16.18
CA GLY A 419 10.04 -32.04 17.20
C GLY A 419 9.42 -32.00 18.61
N VAL A 420 8.70 -30.94 18.98
CA VAL A 420 7.68 -30.99 20.05
C VAL A 420 6.41 -31.67 19.55
N LEU A 421 6.53 -32.98 19.29
CA LEU A 421 5.39 -33.90 19.13
C LEU A 421 4.58 -34.06 20.43
N PHE A 422 5.16 -33.62 21.54
CA PHE A 422 4.46 -33.25 22.77
C PHE A 422 4.94 -31.84 23.13
N ALA A 423 4.01 -30.90 23.38
CA ALA A 423 4.35 -29.49 23.67
C ALA A 423 5.22 -29.31 24.94
N PHE A 424 5.29 -30.35 25.77
CA PHE A 424 6.27 -30.54 26.82
C PHE A 424 6.74 -32.00 26.71
N PRO A 425 8.04 -32.30 26.57
CA PRO A 425 8.51 -33.67 26.40
C PRO A 425 8.43 -34.44 27.72
N ALA A 426 7.33 -35.16 27.90
CA ALA A 426 7.34 -36.40 28.67
C ALA A 426 8.11 -37.47 27.87
N ALA A 427 9.42 -37.26 27.70
CA ALA A 427 10.32 -38.35 27.39
C ALA A 427 10.28 -39.32 28.59
N THR A 428 10.14 -40.61 28.34
CA THR A 428 9.97 -41.64 29.38
C THR A 428 11.16 -41.60 30.35
N GLY A 429 10.97 -41.00 31.53
CA GLY A 429 12.02 -40.78 32.54
C GLY A 429 12.30 -39.32 32.92
N ASN A 430 11.84 -38.33 32.14
CA ASN A 430 11.94 -36.91 32.50
C ASN A 430 10.69 -36.42 33.24
N THR A 431 10.88 -35.64 34.31
CA THR A 431 9.79 -34.95 35.01
C THR A 431 9.13 -33.89 34.11
N VAL A 432 7.80 -33.85 34.13
CA VAL A 432 6.94 -33.13 33.17
C VAL A 432 6.99 -31.59 33.32
N ASP A 433 7.75 -31.07 34.29
CA ASP A 433 7.74 -29.67 34.73
C ASP A 433 8.81 -28.76 34.09
N VAL A 434 9.61 -29.23 33.13
CA VAL A 434 10.67 -28.42 32.52
C VAL A 434 10.12 -27.59 31.34
N LEU A 435 10.02 -26.28 31.56
CA LEU A 435 9.71 -25.28 30.53
C LEU A 435 10.70 -25.34 29.35
N PRO A 436 10.27 -25.01 28.11
CA PRO A 436 11.18 -24.47 27.11
C PRO A 436 11.95 -23.28 27.73
N PRO A 437 13.27 -23.12 27.52
CA PRO A 437 13.99 -21.97 28.05
C PRO A 437 13.36 -20.66 27.55
N GLU A 438 13.22 -19.64 28.42
CA GLU A 438 12.45 -18.38 28.19
C GLU A 438 12.60 -17.80 26.77
N SER A 439 13.81 -17.86 26.22
CA SER A 439 14.21 -17.69 24.81
C SER A 439 13.37 -18.41 23.71
N ARG A 440 12.30 -19.11 24.08
CA ARG A 440 11.38 -19.89 23.22
C ARG A 440 9.91 -19.65 23.54
N HIS A 441 9.60 -18.74 24.46
CA HIS A 441 8.22 -18.34 24.76
C HIS A 441 7.70 -17.36 23.68
N GLY A 442 6.38 -17.34 23.47
CA GLY A 442 5.77 -16.45 22.46
C GLY A 442 6.07 -14.98 22.77
N GLY A 443 6.76 -14.29 21.86
CA GLY A 443 7.17 -12.89 22.03
C GLY A 443 8.57 -12.68 22.63
N GLU A 444 9.20 -13.71 23.20
CA GLU A 444 10.61 -13.67 23.68
C GLU A 444 11.54 -14.60 22.90
N ASP A 445 11.09 -15.08 21.74
CA ASP A 445 11.85 -16.03 20.94
C ASP A 445 13.10 -15.42 20.31
N THR A 446 14.26 -15.79 20.84
CA THR A 446 15.57 -15.37 20.33
C THR A 446 16.12 -16.34 19.27
N THR A 447 15.29 -17.21 18.70
CA THR A 447 15.69 -18.21 17.71
C THR A 447 14.71 -18.27 16.53
N PHE A 448 15.22 -18.19 15.32
CA PHE A 448 14.41 -18.38 14.12
C PHE A 448 14.10 -19.88 13.92
N THR A 449 12.92 -20.21 13.39
CA THR A 449 12.55 -21.59 13.06
C THR A 449 12.04 -21.65 11.62
N ALA A 450 12.92 -22.11 10.73
CA ALA A 450 12.69 -22.16 9.30
C ALA A 450 11.57 -23.11 8.85
N VAL A 451 11.33 -24.19 9.60
CA VAL A 451 10.27 -25.17 9.31
C VAL A 451 9.38 -25.27 10.54
N THR A 452 8.08 -25.07 10.37
CA THR A 452 7.07 -25.15 11.43
C THR A 452 6.13 -26.36 11.19
N LYS A 453 5.17 -26.58 12.08
CA LYS A 453 4.09 -27.56 11.88
C LYS A 453 3.12 -27.11 10.76
N THR A 454 2.93 -25.80 10.62
CA THR A 454 1.99 -25.14 9.71
C THR A 454 2.57 -24.85 8.32
N GLY A 455 3.89 -24.80 8.17
CA GLY A 455 4.57 -24.49 6.91
C GLY A 455 6.08 -24.39 7.04
N SER A 456 6.70 -23.66 6.12
CA SER A 456 8.15 -23.40 6.12
C SER A 456 8.51 -22.10 5.41
N TRP A 457 9.52 -21.43 5.94
CA TRP A 457 10.16 -20.27 5.33
C TRP A 457 10.98 -20.69 4.10
N VAL A 458 10.85 -19.93 3.01
CA VAL A 458 11.57 -20.15 1.75
C VAL A 458 12.85 -19.32 1.76
N THR A 459 13.99 -19.99 1.59
CA THR A 459 15.30 -19.34 1.46
C THR A 459 15.36 -18.44 0.24
N TRP A 460 15.98 -17.27 0.35
CA TRP A 460 16.23 -16.39 -0.80
C TRP A 460 17.25 -17.02 -1.76
N PRO A 461 16.91 -17.30 -3.04
CA PRO A 461 17.84 -17.93 -3.98
C PRO A 461 19.05 -17.05 -4.36
N GLY A 462 19.01 -15.74 -4.05
CA GLY A 462 20.16 -14.85 -4.21
C GLY A 462 21.11 -14.81 -3.01
N TYR A 463 20.85 -15.57 -1.94
CA TYR A 463 21.64 -15.54 -0.72
C TYR A 463 23.07 -16.06 -0.97
N ALA A 464 24.06 -15.19 -0.72
CA ALA A 464 25.48 -15.44 -1.03
C ALA A 464 26.43 -15.27 0.17
N GLY A 465 25.90 -14.97 1.36
CA GLY A 465 26.67 -14.64 2.56
C GLY A 465 25.92 -13.66 3.46
N THR A 466 26.58 -13.20 4.52
CA THR A 466 25.95 -12.32 5.52
C THR A 466 25.85 -10.86 5.05
N PHE A 467 24.72 -10.24 5.35
CA PHE A 467 24.44 -8.81 5.27
C PHE A 467 24.72 -8.11 6.61
N PHE A 468 24.55 -8.81 7.74
CA PHE A 468 24.67 -8.23 9.08
C PHE A 468 26.13 -7.94 9.44
N THR A 469 26.38 -6.74 9.98
CA THR A 469 27.68 -6.40 10.58
C THR A 469 27.81 -6.98 12.00
N ALA A 470 26.69 -7.07 12.74
CA ALA A 470 26.60 -7.70 14.05
C ALA A 470 25.21 -8.36 14.26
N ALA A 471 25.07 -9.62 13.84
CA ALA A 471 23.80 -10.35 13.96
C ALA A 471 23.54 -10.85 15.40
N THR A 472 22.31 -10.65 15.90
CA THR A 472 21.78 -11.46 17.01
C THR A 472 21.69 -12.95 16.61
N ARG A 473 21.63 -13.85 17.60
CA ARG A 473 21.45 -15.30 17.36
C ARG A 473 20.25 -15.62 16.46
N ARG A 474 19.17 -14.83 16.57
CA ARG A 474 18.00 -14.95 15.70
C ARG A 474 18.32 -14.52 14.27
N GLN A 475 18.83 -13.29 14.08
CA GLN A 475 19.19 -12.74 12.77
C GLN A 475 20.12 -13.68 12.00
N ALA A 476 21.17 -14.22 12.64
CA ALA A 476 22.11 -15.16 12.00
C ALA A 476 21.47 -16.47 11.48
N THR A 477 20.26 -16.82 11.95
CA THR A 477 19.50 -18.00 11.49
C THR A 477 18.35 -17.60 10.54
N GLU A 478 17.85 -16.38 10.66
CA GLU A 478 16.80 -15.78 9.83
C GLU A 478 17.33 -15.25 8.50
N GLU A 479 18.61 -14.84 8.45
CA GLU A 479 19.28 -14.20 7.30
C GLU A 479 19.09 -14.90 5.94
N PRO A 480 19.20 -16.24 5.81
CA PRO A 480 18.99 -16.92 4.53
C PRO A 480 17.55 -16.85 4.00
N TYR A 481 16.61 -16.40 4.83
CA TYR A 481 15.18 -16.28 4.54
C TYR A 481 14.73 -14.82 4.33
N LEU A 482 15.66 -13.86 4.45
CA LEU A 482 15.42 -12.45 4.18
C LEU A 482 15.71 -12.14 2.71
N TRP A 483 14.71 -11.60 2.02
CA TRP A 483 14.76 -11.21 0.61
C TRP A 483 14.95 -9.67 0.54
N PRO A 484 16.19 -9.17 0.36
CA PRO A 484 16.47 -7.73 0.36
C PRO A 484 15.82 -6.99 -0.80
N VAL A 485 15.07 -5.93 -0.50
CA VAL A 485 14.50 -5.04 -1.54
C VAL A 485 15.48 -3.96 -2.00
N HIS A 486 16.45 -3.57 -1.16
CA HIS A 486 17.37 -2.46 -1.43
C HIS A 486 18.64 -2.90 -2.19
N ARG A 487 19.23 -1.97 -2.96
CA ARG A 487 20.39 -2.24 -3.84
C ARG A 487 21.69 -2.57 -3.10
N THR A 488 21.83 -2.14 -1.85
CA THR A 488 23.05 -2.34 -1.05
C THR A 488 23.33 -3.81 -0.73
N GLN A 489 22.29 -4.61 -0.49
CA GLN A 489 22.38 -6.07 -0.28
C GLN A 489 22.12 -6.85 -1.58
N ASN A 490 21.37 -6.25 -2.51
CA ASN A 490 20.99 -6.89 -3.76
C ASN A 490 21.24 -5.94 -4.94
N LEU A 491 22.45 -5.95 -5.48
CA LEU A 491 22.87 -5.11 -6.60
C LEU A 491 21.99 -5.29 -7.85
N GLY A 492 21.34 -6.45 -8.01
CA GLY A 492 20.38 -6.71 -9.09
C GLY A 492 19.01 -6.04 -8.90
N SER A 493 18.65 -5.67 -7.66
CA SER A 493 17.35 -5.07 -7.36
C SER A 493 17.12 -3.78 -8.13
N LYS A 494 15.93 -3.65 -8.71
CA LYS A 494 15.42 -2.38 -9.24
C LYS A 494 14.21 -1.86 -8.44
N GLY A 495 13.93 -2.44 -7.27
CA GLY A 495 12.68 -2.19 -6.55
C GLY A 495 11.48 -2.83 -7.25
N VAL A 496 11.65 -4.00 -7.86
CA VAL A 496 10.56 -4.80 -8.45
C VAL A 496 10.60 -6.19 -7.84
N ILE A 497 9.47 -6.60 -7.26
CA ILE A 497 9.22 -7.95 -6.74
C ILE A 497 8.16 -8.56 -7.67
N TYR A 498 8.31 -9.83 -8.05
CA TYR A 498 7.34 -10.50 -8.92
C TYR A 498 6.84 -11.80 -8.31
N VAL A 499 5.52 -12.00 -8.31
CA VAL A 499 4.88 -13.24 -7.88
C VAL A 499 4.04 -13.79 -9.03
N ASN A 500 4.35 -15.01 -9.47
CA ASN A 500 3.61 -15.71 -10.51
C ASN A 500 2.56 -16.67 -9.91
N GLY A 501 1.45 -16.13 -9.44
CA GLY A 501 0.37 -16.85 -8.78
C GLY A 501 -0.37 -15.94 -7.78
N ASP A 502 -1.10 -16.54 -6.85
CA ASP A 502 -1.79 -15.84 -5.76
C ASP A 502 -0.91 -15.76 -4.50
N ILE A 503 -1.04 -14.71 -3.69
CA ILE A 503 -0.20 -14.50 -2.50
C ILE A 503 -0.95 -13.83 -1.34
N TYR A 504 -0.68 -14.29 -0.11
CA TYR A 504 -1.10 -13.58 1.11
C TYR A 504 -0.08 -12.50 1.47
N LEU A 505 -0.53 -11.32 1.88
CA LEU A 505 0.32 -10.20 2.31
C LEU A 505 0.04 -9.75 3.75
N SER A 506 1.11 -9.33 4.42
CA SER A 506 1.13 -8.80 5.80
C SER A 506 2.46 -8.10 6.12
N GLY A 507 2.53 -7.41 7.25
CA GLY A 507 3.77 -7.03 7.92
C GLY A 507 4.18 -5.56 7.75
N GLN A 508 5.47 -5.28 7.96
CA GLN A 508 6.00 -3.93 7.99
C GLN A 508 7.03 -3.67 6.89
N PHE A 509 6.72 -2.74 5.99
CA PHE A 509 7.52 -2.40 4.83
C PHE A 509 8.48 -1.23 5.05
N ARG A 510 9.69 -1.38 4.52
CA ARG A 510 10.78 -0.38 4.52
C ARG A 510 11.39 -0.28 3.13
N GLY A 511 11.68 0.94 2.67
CA GLY A 511 12.33 1.19 1.39
C GLY A 511 11.35 1.44 0.23
N ARG A 512 11.76 1.17 -1.02
CA ARG A 512 10.96 1.50 -2.22
C ARG A 512 10.84 0.31 -3.16
N ALA A 513 9.62 -0.15 -3.41
CA ALA A 513 9.37 -1.32 -4.25
C ALA A 513 7.98 -1.29 -4.89
N THR A 514 7.86 -1.92 -6.06
CA THR A 514 6.59 -2.36 -6.64
C THR A 514 6.54 -3.88 -6.65
N LEU A 515 5.57 -4.44 -5.93
CA LEU A 515 5.18 -5.83 -6.00
C LEU A 515 4.20 -6.01 -7.16
N TYR A 516 4.54 -6.85 -8.14
CA TYR A 516 3.63 -7.27 -9.20
C TYR A 516 3.25 -8.74 -9.04
N VAL A 517 1.95 -9.02 -8.93
CA VAL A 517 1.37 -10.35 -8.74
C VAL A 517 0.53 -10.70 -9.96
N SER A 518 0.72 -11.88 -10.56
CA SER A 518 -0.06 -12.27 -11.75
C SER A 518 -1.48 -12.75 -11.42
N GLY A 519 -1.71 -13.26 -10.21
CA GLY A 519 -3.01 -13.71 -9.70
C GLY A 519 -3.71 -12.69 -8.78
N ASP A 520 -4.34 -13.20 -7.73
CA ASP A 520 -4.99 -12.44 -6.65
C ASP A 520 -4.01 -12.11 -5.49
N VAL A 521 -4.31 -11.04 -4.74
CA VAL A 521 -3.66 -10.72 -3.45
C VAL A 521 -4.69 -10.76 -2.33
N ASP A 522 -4.35 -11.48 -1.27
CA ASP A 522 -5.16 -11.59 -0.06
C ASP A 522 -4.43 -10.91 1.12
N LEU A 523 -4.95 -9.79 1.60
CA LEU A 523 -4.45 -9.03 2.75
C LEU A 523 -4.98 -9.68 4.03
N ILE A 524 -4.12 -10.43 4.73
CA ILE A 524 -4.52 -11.26 5.89
C ILE A 524 -4.25 -10.62 7.24
N ASP A 525 -3.49 -9.54 7.25
CA ASP A 525 -3.09 -8.79 8.43
C ASP A 525 -2.61 -7.42 7.94
N ASP A 526 -2.43 -6.47 8.85
CA ASP A 526 -1.96 -5.11 8.57
C ASP A 526 -0.72 -5.10 7.67
N LEU A 527 -0.66 -4.13 6.74
CA LEU A 527 0.49 -3.88 5.90
C LEU A 527 0.91 -2.42 6.00
N THR A 528 1.83 -2.13 6.91
CA THR A 528 2.21 -0.75 7.27
C THR A 528 3.65 -0.42 6.89
N TYR A 529 3.94 0.87 6.69
CA TYR A 529 5.31 1.37 6.64
C TYR A 529 5.91 1.47 8.04
N VAL A 530 7.22 1.22 8.18
CA VAL A 530 7.97 1.48 9.42
C VAL A 530 7.79 2.92 9.89
N THR A 531 7.92 3.87 8.97
CA THR A 531 7.66 5.29 9.23
C THR A 531 6.25 5.60 8.76
N ASN A 532 5.35 5.94 9.68
CA ASN A 532 3.99 6.32 9.35
C ASN A 532 4.00 7.59 8.45
N PRO A 533 3.45 7.54 7.22
CA PRO A 533 3.51 8.67 6.28
C PRO A 533 2.72 9.89 6.77
N ALA A 534 1.77 9.72 7.69
CA ALA A 534 1.04 10.83 8.30
C ALA A 534 1.83 11.58 9.40
N SER A 535 2.91 11.00 9.94
CA SER A 535 3.73 11.65 10.99
C SER A 535 4.94 12.40 10.42
N LEU A 536 5.60 11.85 9.39
CA LEU A 536 6.78 12.44 8.75
C LEU A 536 6.78 12.11 7.24
N PRO A 537 6.50 13.08 6.34
CA PRO A 537 6.48 12.85 4.88
C PRO A 537 7.91 12.86 4.29
N ILE A 538 8.78 12.00 4.80
CA ILE A 538 10.21 11.90 4.41
C ILE A 538 10.45 10.93 3.24
N CYS A 539 9.39 10.38 2.65
CA CYS A 539 9.38 9.61 1.40
C CYS A 539 10.39 8.46 1.30
N GLN A 540 10.76 7.89 2.45
CA GLN A 540 11.67 6.74 2.54
C GLN A 540 10.98 5.43 2.19
N ASN A 541 9.66 5.34 2.46
CA ASN A 541 8.85 4.14 2.25
C ASN A 541 7.86 4.40 1.11
N LEU A 542 7.93 3.62 0.03
CA LEU A 542 6.99 3.68 -1.10
C LEU A 542 6.70 2.27 -1.62
N LEU A 543 5.51 1.75 -1.33
CA LEU A 543 5.05 0.44 -1.80
C LEU A 543 3.94 0.58 -2.85
N GLY A 544 4.19 0.00 -4.03
CA GLY A 544 3.17 -0.25 -5.04
C GLY A 544 2.80 -1.74 -5.04
N ILE A 545 1.51 -2.07 -5.11
CA ILE A 545 1.02 -3.44 -5.24
C ILE A 545 0.17 -3.48 -6.51
N ILE A 546 0.60 -4.24 -7.51
CA ILE A 546 -0.11 -4.43 -8.78
C ILE A 546 -0.56 -5.88 -8.86
N THR A 547 -1.83 -6.13 -9.14
CA THR A 547 -2.35 -7.49 -9.33
C THR A 547 -2.98 -7.68 -10.70
N GLY A 548 -2.77 -8.87 -11.27
CA GLY A 548 -3.47 -9.33 -12.46
C GLY A 548 -4.97 -9.33 -12.24
N ASN A 549 -5.41 -9.87 -11.10
CA ASN A 549 -6.82 -10.04 -10.75
C ASN A 549 -7.22 -9.08 -9.61
N SER A 550 -7.80 -9.55 -8.51
CA SER A 550 -8.33 -8.74 -7.41
C SER A 550 -7.32 -8.54 -6.28
N ILE A 551 -7.70 -7.68 -5.33
CA ILE A 551 -7.08 -7.51 -4.03
C ILE A 551 -8.19 -7.62 -2.99
N TRP A 552 -8.06 -8.51 -2.01
CA TRP A 552 -9.07 -8.77 -0.98
C TRP A 552 -8.54 -8.51 0.41
N ILE A 553 -9.31 -7.85 1.27
CA ILE A 553 -9.11 -7.89 2.73
C ILE A 553 -9.80 -9.14 3.26
N ALA A 554 -9.05 -10.02 3.92
CA ALA A 554 -9.49 -11.34 4.34
C ALA A 554 -10.55 -11.32 5.46
N ASP A 555 -11.52 -12.25 5.40
CA ASP A 555 -12.49 -12.50 6.48
C ASP A 555 -11.91 -13.49 7.51
N ASN A 556 -10.87 -13.08 8.23
CA ASN A 556 -10.19 -13.90 9.24
C ASN A 556 -10.31 -13.34 10.68
N ALA A 557 -9.80 -14.08 11.67
CA ALA A 557 -9.92 -13.69 13.09
C ALA A 557 -9.12 -12.43 13.49
N ILE A 558 -8.15 -12.02 12.67
CA ILE A 558 -7.29 -10.85 12.91
C ILE A 558 -8.08 -9.60 12.48
N ASN A 559 -8.29 -9.46 11.17
CA ASN A 559 -8.94 -8.31 10.55
C ASN A 559 -10.39 -8.08 11.03
N ARG A 560 -11.13 -9.14 11.39
CA ARG A 560 -12.59 -9.06 11.59
C ARG A 560 -13.08 -9.71 12.88
N PRO A 561 -14.04 -9.10 13.58
CA PRO A 561 -14.48 -9.56 14.89
C PRO A 561 -15.18 -10.91 14.83
N ARG A 562 -15.12 -11.68 15.92
CA ARG A 562 -15.73 -13.02 16.05
C ARG A 562 -16.59 -13.13 17.31
N TYR A 563 -17.66 -13.92 17.23
CA TYR A 563 -18.47 -14.28 18.39
C TYR A 563 -17.72 -15.30 19.27
N VAL A 564 -17.52 -14.97 20.54
CA VAL A 564 -16.69 -15.77 21.47
C VAL A 564 -17.47 -16.89 22.19
N ASP A 565 -18.80 -16.91 22.13
CA ASP A 565 -19.63 -18.01 22.67
C ASP A 565 -20.81 -18.43 21.79
N GLY A 566 -21.08 -17.67 20.72
CA GLY A 566 -22.22 -17.88 19.84
C GLY A 566 -23.31 -16.80 20.01
N THR A 567 -23.88 -16.45 18.86
CA THR A 567 -25.19 -15.80 18.64
C THR A 567 -25.50 -14.42 19.25
N THR A 568 -24.72 -13.86 20.19
CA THR A 568 -25.03 -12.54 20.80
C THR A 568 -23.98 -11.46 20.51
N SER A 569 -24.42 -10.23 20.22
CA SER A 569 -23.54 -9.08 19.91
C SER A 569 -22.60 -8.72 21.07
N SER A 570 -23.00 -8.98 22.32
CA SER A 570 -22.20 -8.74 23.52
C SER A 570 -20.95 -9.62 23.62
N SER A 571 -20.86 -10.71 22.86
CA SER A 571 -19.69 -11.61 22.82
C SER A 571 -18.80 -11.43 21.59
N ALA A 572 -19.08 -10.47 20.72
CA ALA A 572 -18.20 -10.13 19.61
C ALA A 572 -16.89 -9.50 20.13
N ARG A 573 -15.74 -9.98 19.64
CA ARG A 573 -14.40 -9.45 19.98
C ARG A 573 -13.54 -9.35 18.73
N PHE A 574 -12.71 -8.32 18.66
CA PHE A 574 -11.53 -8.28 17.82
C PHE A 574 -10.39 -9.06 18.51
N PHE A 575 -9.49 -9.61 17.72
CA PHE A 575 -8.28 -10.30 18.20
C PHE A 575 -7.00 -9.67 17.63
N ASP A 576 -7.06 -8.39 17.32
CA ASP A 576 -5.94 -7.59 16.83
C ASP A 576 -5.65 -6.41 17.80
N ASP A 577 -4.67 -5.53 17.54
CA ASP A 577 -4.50 -4.29 18.34
C ASP A 577 -5.73 -3.41 18.22
N ASN A 578 -6.25 -3.35 16.99
CA ASN A 578 -7.17 -2.35 16.55
C ASN A 578 -8.48 -2.96 16.05
N GLN A 579 -9.43 -2.09 15.77
CA GLN A 579 -10.69 -2.43 15.11
C GLN A 579 -10.63 -2.15 13.60
N ASP A 580 -9.77 -1.22 13.19
CA ASP A 580 -9.52 -0.85 11.80
C ASP A 580 -8.31 -1.58 11.24
N TYR A 581 -8.35 -1.84 9.95
CA TYR A 581 -7.28 -2.41 9.15
C TYR A 581 -6.42 -1.28 8.52
N PHE A 582 -5.10 -1.37 8.61
CA PHE A 582 -4.16 -0.39 8.06
C PHE A 582 -3.42 -0.89 6.81
N LEU A 583 -3.34 -0.01 5.81
CA LEU A 583 -2.62 -0.27 4.56
C LEU A 583 -1.80 0.95 4.13
N HIS A 584 -0.48 0.85 4.22
CA HIS A 584 0.43 1.85 3.66
C HIS A 584 0.95 1.31 2.33
N ALA A 585 0.16 1.52 1.26
CA ALA A 585 0.49 1.12 -0.10
C ALA A 585 -0.42 1.81 -1.12
N VAL A 586 0.07 1.91 -2.35
CA VAL A 586 -0.77 2.16 -3.53
C VAL A 586 -1.10 0.83 -4.19
N THR A 587 -2.39 0.53 -4.33
CA THR A 587 -2.87 -0.73 -4.91
C THR A 587 -3.42 -0.52 -6.32
N LEU A 588 -3.19 -1.50 -7.20
CA LEU A 588 -3.67 -1.48 -8.59
C LEU A 588 -4.15 -2.87 -9.01
N SER A 589 -5.47 -3.08 -9.07
CA SER A 589 -6.07 -4.38 -9.40
C SER A 589 -6.59 -4.48 -10.84
N GLY A 590 -6.49 -5.66 -11.44
CA GLY A 590 -7.14 -6.01 -12.70
C GLY A 590 -6.34 -5.76 -13.98
N VAL A 591 -5.00 -5.72 -13.92
CA VAL A 591 -4.17 -5.47 -15.12
C VAL A 591 -4.23 -6.61 -16.15
N SER A 592 -4.66 -7.81 -15.75
CA SER A 592 -4.89 -8.96 -16.65
C SER A 592 -6.03 -8.73 -17.65
N GLY A 593 -6.86 -7.71 -17.41
CA GLY A 593 -8.06 -7.43 -18.20
C GLY A 593 -9.34 -8.07 -17.64
N SER A 594 -9.26 -8.77 -16.51
CA SER A 594 -10.44 -9.30 -15.80
C SER A 594 -11.45 -8.19 -15.47
N SER A 595 -12.66 -8.27 -16.04
CA SER A 595 -13.73 -7.27 -15.88
C SER A 595 -14.44 -7.32 -14.51
N SER A 596 -14.05 -8.27 -13.66
CA SER A 596 -14.52 -8.38 -12.27
C SER A 596 -13.44 -8.11 -11.23
N ALA A 597 -12.22 -7.77 -11.66
CA ALA A 597 -11.12 -7.45 -10.75
C ALA A 597 -11.39 -6.13 -9.99
N THR A 598 -11.17 -6.16 -8.68
CA THR A 598 -11.51 -5.08 -7.74
C THR A 598 -10.57 -5.05 -6.55
N PHE A 599 -10.56 -3.96 -5.80
CA PHE A 599 -10.16 -3.95 -4.40
C PHE A 599 -11.42 -4.15 -3.53
N GLY A 600 -11.49 -5.22 -2.74
CA GLY A 600 -12.71 -5.59 -2.02
C GLY A 600 -12.47 -6.20 -0.63
N VAL A 601 -13.56 -6.56 0.04
CA VAL A 601 -13.57 -7.21 1.36
C VAL A 601 -14.25 -8.57 1.24
N GLU A 602 -13.62 -9.62 1.74
CA GLU A 602 -14.25 -10.94 1.80
C GLU A 602 -15.47 -10.94 2.72
N ASN A 603 -16.53 -11.64 2.30
CA ASN A 603 -17.77 -11.80 3.07
C ASN A 603 -18.35 -10.46 3.58
N LEU A 604 -18.33 -9.45 2.70
CA LEU A 604 -18.87 -8.10 2.89
C LEU A 604 -20.15 -8.07 3.72
N SER A 605 -21.17 -8.83 3.31
CA SER A 605 -22.54 -8.68 3.80
C SER A 605 -22.79 -9.27 5.20
N ALA A 606 -21.78 -9.75 5.92
CA ALA A 606 -21.96 -10.47 7.17
C ALA A 606 -20.87 -10.16 8.21
N GLY A 607 -20.92 -10.85 9.36
CA GLY A 607 -20.01 -10.68 10.50
C GLY A 607 -20.67 -10.02 11.73
N PRO A 608 -20.04 -10.04 12.91
CA PRO A 608 -20.55 -9.38 14.12
C PRO A 608 -20.37 -7.86 14.06
N ASN A 609 -21.42 -7.08 14.28
CA ASN A 609 -21.32 -5.62 14.35
C ASN A 609 -20.70 -5.19 15.69
N ALA A 610 -19.38 -5.00 15.72
CA ALA A 610 -18.61 -4.65 16.91
C ALA A 610 -17.56 -3.55 16.68
N GLY A 611 -17.21 -3.27 15.42
CA GLY A 611 -16.35 -2.17 15.02
C GLY A 611 -17.07 -0.83 15.00
N ARG A 612 -16.33 0.21 14.58
CA ARG A 612 -16.77 1.60 14.57
C ARG A 612 -16.64 2.21 13.16
N LEU A 613 -17.55 3.12 12.82
CA LEU A 613 -17.41 4.02 11.67
C LEU A 613 -16.24 5.01 11.81
N CYS A 614 -15.71 5.45 10.66
CA CYS A 614 -14.52 6.29 10.60
C CYS A 614 -14.74 7.70 11.14
N THR A 615 -13.77 8.17 11.93
CA THR A 615 -13.73 9.55 12.41
C THR A 615 -13.67 10.54 11.25
N PRO A 616 -14.51 11.58 11.21
CA PRO A 616 -15.11 12.24 12.38
C PRO A 616 -16.51 11.77 12.79
N VAL A 617 -17.06 10.65 12.28
CA VAL A 617 -18.37 10.16 12.72
C VAL A 617 -18.36 9.85 14.23
N PRO A 618 -19.38 10.30 15.01
CA PRO A 618 -19.45 10.06 16.45
C PRO A 618 -19.33 8.57 16.83
N PRO A 619 -18.65 8.21 17.94
CA PRO A 619 -18.33 6.81 18.25
C PRO A 619 -19.51 5.85 18.46
N TYR A 620 -20.74 6.38 18.52
CA TYR A 620 -21.91 5.66 19.03
C TYR A 620 -23.08 5.59 18.04
N SER A 621 -22.94 6.08 16.80
CA SER A 621 -24.08 6.19 15.87
C SER A 621 -24.39 4.93 15.06
N ALA A 622 -23.41 4.04 14.84
CA ALA A 622 -23.62 2.69 14.32
C ALA A 622 -22.39 1.81 14.59
N GLN A 623 -22.61 0.53 14.89
CA GLN A 623 -21.55 -0.49 14.97
C GLN A 623 -21.42 -1.22 13.63
N THR A 624 -20.19 -1.50 13.22
CA THR A 624 -19.86 -2.08 11.92
C THR A 624 -19.26 -3.49 12.04
N SER A 625 -19.36 -4.35 11.02
CA SER A 625 -18.78 -5.71 11.06
C SER A 625 -17.28 -5.82 10.70
N GLY A 626 -16.60 -4.68 10.76
CA GLY A 626 -15.18 -4.39 10.67
C GLY A 626 -15.00 -2.92 11.08
N GLY A 627 -13.79 -2.42 11.28
CA GLY A 627 -13.56 -0.98 11.50
C GLY A 627 -13.43 -0.23 10.18
N CYS A 628 -12.42 0.63 10.11
CA CYS A 628 -12.04 1.35 8.90
C CYS A 628 -11.00 0.61 8.05
N ILE A 629 -10.91 1.00 6.77
CA ILE A 629 -9.72 0.81 5.94
C ILE A 629 -8.89 2.09 6.04
N ASN A 630 -7.96 2.13 6.99
CA ASN A 630 -7.03 3.23 7.19
C ASN A 630 -5.88 3.13 6.18
N GLN A 631 -6.13 3.59 4.95
CA GLN A 631 -5.13 3.50 3.88
C GLN A 631 -4.36 4.80 3.69
N ALA A 632 -3.03 4.72 3.76
CA ALA A 632 -2.12 5.77 3.31
C ALA A 632 -1.53 5.37 1.94
N GLY A 633 -2.01 6.02 0.88
CA GLY A 633 -1.72 5.65 -0.51
C GLY A 633 -2.96 5.85 -1.39
N GLY A 634 -3.24 4.90 -2.28
CA GLY A 634 -4.34 5.01 -3.23
C GLY A 634 -4.86 3.66 -3.69
N VAL A 635 -6.15 3.59 -4.03
CA VAL A 635 -6.75 2.42 -4.67
C VAL A 635 -7.01 2.73 -6.12
N ILE A 636 -6.49 1.89 -7.01
CA ILE A 636 -6.73 1.91 -8.44
C ILE A 636 -7.29 0.55 -8.82
N GLU A 637 -8.44 0.51 -9.47
CA GLU A 637 -9.08 -0.78 -9.76
C GLU A 637 -9.82 -0.81 -11.09
N LYS A 638 -9.90 -2.01 -11.65
CA LYS A 638 -10.56 -2.25 -12.93
C LYS A 638 -12.09 -2.10 -12.82
N ARG A 639 -12.66 -2.49 -11.68
CA ARG A 639 -14.06 -2.32 -11.36
C ARG A 639 -14.21 -2.07 -9.87
N ILE A 640 -14.93 -1.01 -9.49
CA ILE A 640 -15.26 -0.79 -8.08
C ILE A 640 -16.13 -1.90 -7.53
N SER A 641 -15.89 -2.27 -6.29
CA SER A 641 -16.80 -3.09 -5.49
C SER A 641 -17.02 -2.42 -4.13
N ALA A 642 -18.06 -2.86 -3.43
CA ALA A 642 -18.33 -2.39 -2.09
C ALA A 642 -17.37 -3.07 -1.10
N THR A 643 -16.56 -2.26 -0.42
CA THR A 643 -15.84 -2.64 0.82
C THR A 643 -16.73 -2.48 2.05
N PHE A 644 -17.74 -1.60 1.96
CA PHE A 644 -18.75 -1.31 2.96
C PHE A 644 -20.18 -1.43 2.41
N ALA A 645 -21.08 -2.02 3.19
CA ALA A 645 -22.48 -2.22 2.83
C ALA A 645 -23.44 -1.49 3.78
N GLY A 646 -24.58 -1.05 3.24
CA GLY A 646 -25.60 -0.26 3.97
C GLY A 646 -26.25 -0.92 5.19
N GLY A 647 -25.95 -2.20 5.45
CA GLY A 647 -26.26 -2.88 6.73
C GLY A 647 -25.22 -2.66 7.84
N TYR A 648 -24.28 -1.72 7.64
CA TYR A 648 -23.09 -1.52 8.46
C TYR A 648 -22.17 -2.75 8.47
N THR A 649 -21.99 -3.40 7.32
CA THR A 649 -21.17 -4.61 7.19
C THR A 649 -20.00 -4.41 6.22
N GLY A 650 -18.87 -5.09 6.48
CA GLY A 650 -17.58 -4.82 5.84
C GLY A 650 -16.73 -3.81 6.62
N PHE A 651 -15.87 -3.07 5.91
CA PHE A 651 -15.05 -2.00 6.47
C PHE A 651 -15.38 -0.67 5.80
N ALA A 652 -15.58 0.38 6.58
CA ALA A 652 -15.78 1.73 6.04
C ALA A 652 -14.46 2.31 5.53
N GLU A 653 -14.47 3.00 4.39
CA GLU A 653 -13.23 3.46 3.77
C GLU A 653 -12.70 4.75 4.40
N ASN A 654 -11.41 4.78 4.75
CA ASN A 654 -10.73 5.97 5.27
C ASN A 654 -9.41 6.18 4.51
N ARG A 655 -9.52 6.51 3.22
CA ARG A 655 -8.37 6.65 2.33
C ARG A 655 -7.74 8.03 2.44
N VAL A 656 -6.42 8.06 2.48
CA VAL A 656 -5.59 9.27 2.47
C VAL A 656 -4.46 9.08 1.47
N LYS A 657 -4.37 9.96 0.47
CA LYS A 657 -3.22 10.00 -0.42
C LYS A 657 -1.96 10.27 0.39
N ASP A 658 -0.99 9.37 0.31
CA ASP A 658 0.35 9.63 0.84
C ASP A 658 0.96 10.85 0.12
N ALA A 659 1.36 11.86 0.88
CA ALA A 659 1.88 13.13 0.37
C ALA A 659 3.13 12.93 -0.50
N CYS A 660 3.89 11.85 -0.28
CA CYS A 660 5.07 11.51 -1.08
C CYS A 660 4.75 11.15 -2.54
N LEU A 661 3.50 10.77 -2.84
CA LEU A 661 3.07 10.41 -4.19
C LEU A 661 2.86 11.63 -5.11
N ASP A 662 2.85 12.84 -4.56
CA ASP A 662 2.87 14.08 -5.34
C ASP A 662 4.24 14.41 -5.94
N VAL A 663 5.32 13.89 -5.36
CA VAL A 663 6.71 14.17 -5.79
C VAL A 663 7.42 12.94 -6.36
N ASP A 664 7.15 11.75 -5.82
CA ASP A 664 7.80 10.48 -6.15
C ASP A 664 6.75 9.38 -6.41
N SER A 665 7.17 8.13 -6.64
CA SER A 665 6.28 7.00 -6.92
C SER A 665 6.93 5.66 -6.55
N PRO A 666 6.13 4.61 -6.30
CA PRO A 666 6.67 3.25 -6.32
C PRO A 666 7.39 2.96 -7.65
N PRO A 667 8.57 2.29 -7.64
CA PRO A 667 9.35 2.10 -8.86
C PRO A 667 8.57 1.43 -9.99
N TYR A 668 8.60 2.01 -11.19
CA TYR A 668 7.88 1.50 -12.37
C TYR A 668 6.34 1.43 -12.23
N PHE A 669 5.72 2.13 -11.28
CA PHE A 669 4.26 2.15 -11.16
C PHE A 669 3.59 2.76 -12.42
N PRO A 670 2.40 2.29 -12.86
CA PRO A 670 1.88 2.66 -14.16
C PRO A 670 1.57 4.14 -14.35
N LEU A 671 1.80 4.63 -15.57
CA LEU A 671 1.50 6.00 -15.99
C LEU A 671 0.07 6.12 -16.55
N THR A 672 -0.60 7.24 -16.26
CA THR A 672 -1.96 7.56 -16.76
C THR A 672 -1.97 7.93 -18.25
N GLY A 673 -0.79 8.26 -18.80
CA GLY A 673 -0.65 8.85 -20.13
C GLY A 673 -0.90 10.36 -20.18
N ARG A 674 -1.16 11.00 -19.03
CA ARG A 674 -1.23 12.46 -18.91
C ARG A 674 0.09 13.03 -18.45
N TYR A 675 0.24 14.34 -18.66
CA TYR A 675 1.42 15.10 -18.30
C TYR A 675 1.03 16.34 -17.49
N LEU A 676 1.76 16.56 -16.39
CA LEU A 676 1.65 17.73 -15.53
C LEU A 676 2.84 18.65 -15.80
N ASP A 677 2.65 19.96 -15.68
CA ASP A 677 3.77 20.90 -15.77
C ASP A 677 4.63 20.73 -14.52
N ASN A 678 5.94 20.54 -14.70
CA ASN A 678 6.89 20.54 -13.59
C ASN A 678 7.57 21.91 -13.48
N GLU A 679 8.41 22.26 -14.47
CA GLU A 679 9.19 23.49 -14.44
C GLU A 679 9.39 24.10 -15.85
N PHE A 680 9.50 25.42 -15.91
CA PHE A 680 9.83 26.16 -17.13
C PHE A 680 11.25 26.72 -17.02
N TYR A 681 12.04 26.55 -18.09
CA TYR A 681 13.39 27.09 -18.17
C TYR A 681 13.53 27.97 -19.42
N GLU A 682 14.06 29.18 -19.24
CA GLU A 682 14.53 30.00 -20.34
C GLU A 682 15.97 29.58 -20.70
N ILE A 683 16.24 29.32 -21.98
CA ILE A 683 17.51 28.75 -22.45
C ILE A 683 18.23 29.78 -23.33
N ASP A 684 19.53 29.98 -23.12
CA ASP A 684 20.35 30.82 -24.00
C ASP A 684 20.30 30.30 -25.46
N PRO A 685 19.76 31.07 -26.42
CA PRO A 685 19.70 30.67 -27.82
C PRO A 685 21.09 30.45 -28.45
N ALA A 686 22.13 31.15 -27.98
CA ALA A 686 23.49 30.99 -28.50
C ALA A 686 24.07 29.63 -28.10
N GLN A 687 24.01 29.29 -26.81
CA GLN A 687 24.39 27.96 -26.31
C GLN A 687 23.58 26.83 -26.94
N PHE A 688 22.26 27.00 -27.10
CA PHE A 688 21.40 25.99 -27.73
C PHE A 688 21.78 25.74 -29.19
N ASN A 689 22.05 26.78 -29.96
CA ASN A 689 22.50 26.66 -31.36
C ASN A 689 23.88 26.00 -31.47
N ALA A 690 24.84 26.37 -30.61
CA ALA A 690 26.19 25.82 -30.63
C ALA A 690 26.23 24.33 -30.25
N MET A 691 25.35 23.90 -29.33
CA MET A 691 25.20 22.51 -28.92
C MET A 691 24.41 21.69 -29.95
N GLY A 692 23.35 22.26 -30.51
CA GLY A 692 22.39 21.58 -31.38
C GLY A 692 21.43 20.67 -30.62
N VAL A 693 20.20 20.56 -31.14
CA VAL A 693 19.07 19.86 -30.50
C VAL A 693 19.43 18.43 -30.07
N ALA A 694 20.16 17.69 -30.92
CA ALA A 694 20.55 16.30 -30.65
C ALA A 694 21.57 16.12 -29.51
N GLN A 695 22.44 17.11 -29.22
CA GLN A 695 23.26 17.04 -28.01
C GLN A 695 22.51 17.57 -26.79
N PHE A 696 21.66 18.59 -26.96
CA PHE A 696 20.84 19.12 -25.88
C PHE A 696 19.99 18.02 -25.21
N TYR A 697 19.22 17.26 -25.99
CA TYR A 697 18.44 16.13 -25.46
C TYR A 697 19.30 15.00 -24.88
N ARG A 698 20.55 14.81 -25.33
CA ARG A 698 21.46 13.83 -24.72
C ARG A 698 21.96 14.26 -23.33
N ARG A 699 22.08 15.57 -23.06
CA ARG A 699 22.40 16.07 -21.70
C ARG A 699 21.20 15.89 -20.77
N LEU A 700 20.01 16.26 -21.21
CA LEU A 700 18.77 16.05 -20.46
C LEU A 700 18.53 14.56 -20.11
N GLN A 701 18.85 13.63 -21.02
CA GLN A 701 18.79 12.19 -20.76
C GLN A 701 19.87 11.67 -19.80
N ALA A 702 21.01 12.37 -19.72
CA ALA A 702 22.05 12.09 -18.74
C ALA A 702 21.78 12.72 -17.35
N GLY A 703 20.71 13.53 -17.21
CA GLY A 703 20.38 14.26 -15.99
C GLY A 703 21.26 15.49 -15.73
N ASN A 704 21.81 16.10 -16.79
CA ASN A 704 22.69 17.28 -16.76
C ASN A 704 22.15 18.44 -17.61
#